data_AF-A0A6P6BHN1-F1
#
_entry.id   AF-A0A6P6BHN1-F1
#
_cell.length_a   1.000
_cell.length_b   1.000
_cell.length_c   1.000
_cell.angle_alpha   90.00
_cell.angle_beta   90.00
_cell.angle_gamma   90.00
#
_symmetry.space_group_name_H-M   'P 1'
#
loop_
_entity.id
_entity.type
_entity.pdbx_description
1 polymer ?
#
loop_
_entity_poly.entity_id
_entity_poly.type
_entity_poly.pdbx_seq_one_letter_code
_entity_poly.pdbx_strand_id
1 'polypeptide(L)'
;MAAFIKLEDSPMFQKQICSLEYTADELKNRCQTLYKGSKKFMTALGEAYNGDNSFADSLEAFGGGQDDPISVSIGGPIMSKFINAFRELASYKELLRSQVEHVLIDRLMHFMTVDLQDAKESRRRFDKAINAYDQAREKFVSLKKNTRGDIVAELEEDLQNSKSAFERSRFNLVNALMNIEAKKKYEFLESISAIMDGHLRYFKLGYELLSQLEPFIHQVLTYAQQAKELANAEQDRLEKRIQEFRTQAEIDTLRASSNIEPSTSSGSIPVIGMNSDKNIEAIMQSSTKGEVQTIKQGYLLKRSSSLSLRGDWKRRFFVLDSEGTLYYYRNKGTKPMGSHHQYAGSAEHNSGVFARFRARHNRSSSFNEETLGCHTVDLHTSTIKMDAEDTDLRLCFRIISPLKTYTLQAENGADRMDWVNKITAVITSLLNSHILQQVRSLTLDVKVWEPSIVELFRTLGNAYCNSVWEGSLPKNERVDESNVISTSITKPCSKDVISHKEKYINAKYVEKLLIIRDEMQPGVLPKSTNIWQAVKTDNLREVYRLLAISDTNIVNTTFDDAFSIEFYHHAVDAQDSSLDSHKEERKQYDPSACQRIKDSHDPRNCLQGCSVLHLACQCGNPVMVELLLQFSADINMRDFHGRTPLHHCISIGNSPLAKHLLRRGARSTIKDGGGLSALERAMEKGAITDEELFILLSES
;
A
#
# COMPACT_ATOMS: atom_id res chain seq x y z
N MET A 1 22.68 -13.26 73.14
CA MET A 1 21.39 -12.54 73.06
C MET A 1 21.25 -11.76 74.36
N ALA A 2 21.56 -10.47 74.37
CA ALA A 2 21.54 -9.68 75.60
C ALA A 2 20.10 -9.21 75.87
N ALA A 3 19.26 -10.13 76.34
CA ALA A 3 18.04 -9.72 77.02
C ALA A 3 18.47 -8.92 78.26
N PHE A 4 17.85 -7.76 78.51
CA PHE A 4 18.03 -7.08 79.78
C PHE A 4 17.47 -7.98 80.90
N ILE A 5 18.30 -8.83 81.50
CA ILE A 5 17.90 -9.77 82.56
C ILE A 5 17.55 -8.99 83.84
N LYS A 6 18.16 -7.82 84.03
CA LYS A 6 17.82 -6.85 85.07
C LYS A 6 17.74 -5.46 84.44
N LEU A 7 16.61 -4.79 84.65
CA LEU A 7 16.34 -3.43 84.15
C LEU A 7 16.68 -2.34 85.20
N GLU A 8 17.28 -2.72 86.32
CA GLU A 8 17.72 -1.77 87.35
C GLU A 8 18.78 -0.81 86.78
N ASP A 9 18.71 0.47 87.16
CA ASP A 9 19.69 1.50 86.80
C ASP A 9 21.03 1.27 87.52
N SER A 10 21.73 0.23 87.08
CA SER A 10 23.06 -0.14 87.55
C SER A 10 24.12 0.38 86.58
N PRO A 11 25.37 0.60 87.03
CA PRO A 11 26.47 0.91 86.12
C PRO A 11 26.65 -0.12 84.98
N MET A 12 26.32 -1.39 85.24
CA MET A 12 26.36 -2.45 84.23
C MET A 12 25.26 -2.29 83.17
N PHE A 13 24.06 -1.88 83.58
CA PHE A 13 22.96 -1.54 82.67
C PHE A 13 23.31 -0.34 81.79
N GLN A 14 23.87 0.72 82.38
CA GLN A 14 24.29 1.91 81.62
C GLN A 14 25.40 1.56 80.60
N LYS A 15 26.37 0.72 80.98
CA LYS A 15 27.39 0.20 80.06
C LYS A 15 26.76 -0.55 78.89
N GLN A 16 25.73 -1.36 79.14
CA GLN A 16 25.00 -2.09 78.10
C GLN A 16 24.26 -1.15 77.14
N ILE A 17 23.61 -0.09 77.65
CA ILE A 17 22.99 0.94 76.80
C ILE A 17 24.02 1.62 75.91
N CYS A 18 25.14 2.11 76.47
CA CYS A 18 26.19 2.76 75.68
C CYS A 18 26.74 1.84 74.58
N SER A 19 26.86 0.54 74.87
CA SER A 19 27.28 -0.47 73.88
C SER A 19 26.28 -0.63 72.72
N LEU A 20 24.98 -0.63 73.03
CA LEU A 20 23.92 -0.69 72.00
C LEU A 20 23.88 0.60 71.17
N GLU A 21 24.05 1.76 71.79
CA GLU A 21 24.13 3.06 71.11
C GLU A 21 25.31 3.13 70.16
N TYR A 22 26.49 2.68 70.61
CA TYR A 22 27.67 2.57 69.75
C TYR A 22 27.41 1.68 68.53
N THR A 23 26.77 0.53 68.75
CA THR A 23 26.41 -0.41 67.67
C THR A 23 25.41 0.22 66.69
N ALA A 24 24.45 1.01 67.19
CA ALA A 24 23.47 1.71 66.36
C ALA A 24 24.13 2.81 65.50
N ASP A 25 25.08 3.58 66.03
CA ASP A 25 25.83 4.58 65.26
C ASP A 25 26.80 3.94 64.25
N GLU A 26 27.42 2.81 64.57
CA GLU A 26 28.20 2.05 63.58
C GLU A 26 27.31 1.55 62.43
N LEU A 27 26.14 0.99 62.79
CA LEU A 27 25.15 0.51 61.82
C LEU A 27 24.66 1.65 60.91
N LYS A 28 24.47 2.86 61.46
CA LYS A 28 24.16 4.07 60.68
C LYS A 28 25.17 4.31 59.55
N ASN A 29 26.46 4.29 59.89
CA ASN A 29 27.53 4.55 58.91
C ASN A 29 27.56 3.49 57.81
N ARG A 30 27.34 2.22 58.18
CA ARG A 30 27.25 1.09 57.24
C ARG A 30 26.03 1.20 56.33
N CYS A 31 24.85 1.51 56.88
CA CYS A 31 23.62 1.75 56.11
C CYS A 31 23.77 2.93 55.15
N GLN A 32 24.42 4.02 55.57
CA GLN A 32 24.64 5.18 54.71
C GLN A 32 25.57 4.86 53.53
N THR A 33 26.58 4.02 53.76
CA THR A 33 27.48 3.53 52.70
C THR A 33 26.72 2.64 51.72
N LEU A 34 25.93 1.70 52.23
CA LEU A 34 25.08 0.82 51.41
C LEU A 34 24.06 1.64 50.60
N TYR A 35 23.35 2.58 51.23
CA TYR A 35 22.37 3.45 50.57
C TYR A 35 22.99 4.21 49.39
N LYS A 36 24.18 4.79 49.56
CA LYS A 36 24.90 5.47 48.47
C LYS A 36 25.25 4.51 47.33
N GLY A 37 25.70 3.30 47.66
CA GLY A 37 25.99 2.25 46.68
C GLY A 37 24.73 1.81 45.92
N SER A 38 23.64 1.54 46.63
CA SER A 38 22.34 1.14 46.07
C SER A 38 21.75 2.21 45.18
N LYS A 39 21.83 3.51 45.55
CA LYS A 39 21.38 4.60 44.68
C LYS A 39 22.18 4.68 43.38
N LYS A 40 23.51 4.53 43.44
CA LYS A 40 24.34 4.47 42.21
C LYS A 40 23.96 3.28 41.33
N PHE A 41 23.75 2.11 41.93
CA PHE A 41 23.33 0.92 41.21
C PHE A 41 21.96 1.10 40.55
N MET A 42 20.99 1.66 41.27
CA MET A 42 19.65 1.99 40.76
C MET A 42 19.71 2.99 39.58
N THR A 43 20.58 4.00 39.66
CA THR A 43 20.79 4.94 38.54
C THR A 43 21.38 4.22 37.33
N ALA A 44 22.39 3.36 37.52
CA ALA A 44 23.00 2.59 36.43
C ALA A 44 21.98 1.65 35.74
N LEU A 45 21.07 1.03 36.51
CA LEU A 45 19.97 0.25 35.93
C LEU A 45 19.02 1.12 35.08
N GLY A 46 18.74 2.34 35.52
CA GLY A 46 17.89 3.28 34.77
C GLY A 46 18.56 3.78 33.48
N GLU A 47 19.86 4.05 33.53
CA GLU A 47 20.65 4.37 32.34
C GLU A 47 20.68 3.19 31.36
N ALA A 48 20.85 1.96 31.84
CA ALA A 48 20.81 0.76 31.02
C ALA A 48 19.43 0.52 30.39
N TYR A 49 18.33 0.75 31.12
CA TYR A 49 16.96 0.71 30.60
C TYR A 49 16.77 1.70 29.44
N ASN A 50 17.22 2.94 29.62
CA ASN A 50 17.13 3.97 28.59
C ASN A 50 18.01 3.63 27.37
N GLY A 51 19.19 3.06 27.61
CA GLY A 51 20.12 2.62 26.57
C GLY A 51 19.51 1.54 25.66
N ASP A 52 18.92 0.50 26.26
CA ASP A 52 18.25 -0.57 25.50
C ASP A 52 17.09 -0.03 24.65
N ASN A 53 16.24 0.83 25.22
CA ASN A 53 15.10 1.40 24.48
C ASN A 53 15.56 2.34 23.36
N SER A 54 16.58 3.16 23.60
CA SER A 54 17.12 4.05 22.57
C SER A 54 17.74 3.27 21.41
N PHE A 55 18.40 2.15 21.72
CA PHE A 55 18.90 1.23 20.71
C PHE A 55 17.77 0.57 19.92
N ALA A 56 16.73 0.10 20.62
CA ALA A 56 15.53 -0.47 19.99
C ALA A 56 14.84 0.54 19.05
N ASP A 57 14.68 1.79 19.49
CA ASP A 57 14.10 2.87 18.66
C ASP A 57 14.95 3.17 17.41
N SER A 58 16.28 3.14 17.55
CA SER A 58 17.20 3.33 16.43
C SER A 58 17.13 2.17 15.44
N LEU A 59 17.02 0.94 15.94
CA LEU A 59 16.87 -0.26 15.13
C LEU A 59 15.51 -0.29 14.42
N GLU A 60 14.45 0.19 15.07
CA GLU A 60 13.13 0.36 14.47
C GLU A 60 13.12 1.45 13.40
N ALA A 61 13.81 2.56 13.61
CA ALA A 61 13.98 3.58 12.58
C ALA A 61 14.76 3.06 11.36
N PHE A 62 15.65 2.10 11.55
CA PHE A 62 16.45 1.49 10.50
C PHE A 62 15.71 0.41 9.69
N GLY A 63 14.92 -0.45 10.35
CA GLY A 63 14.30 -1.62 9.71
C GLY A 63 12.83 -1.89 10.05
N GLY A 64 12.13 -0.94 10.67
CA GLY A 64 10.82 -1.15 11.30
C GLY A 64 9.59 -1.11 10.38
N GLY A 65 9.74 -0.94 9.06
CA GLY A 65 8.59 -1.06 8.17
C GLY A 65 8.28 -2.50 7.82
N GLN A 66 7.11 -3.00 8.23
CA GLN A 66 6.68 -4.36 7.87
C GLN A 66 6.35 -4.49 6.37
N ASP A 67 6.05 -3.37 5.69
CA ASP A 67 5.50 -3.37 4.32
C ASP A 67 6.24 -2.46 3.32
N ASP A 68 7.37 -1.86 3.70
CA ASP A 68 8.17 -1.08 2.74
C ASP A 68 9.26 -1.94 2.07
N PRO A 69 9.47 -1.81 0.75
CA PRO A 69 10.44 -2.63 0.03
C PRO A 69 11.87 -2.57 0.60
N ILE A 70 12.25 -1.43 1.20
CA ILE A 70 13.58 -1.22 1.75
C ILE A 70 13.72 -2.04 3.05
N SER A 71 12.77 -1.92 3.97
CA SER A 71 12.77 -2.69 5.21
C SER A 71 12.68 -4.20 4.94
N VAL A 72 11.88 -4.64 3.97
CA VAL A 72 11.84 -6.06 3.58
C VAL A 72 13.22 -6.54 3.08
N SER A 73 13.91 -5.74 2.26
CA SER A 73 15.26 -6.07 1.76
C SER A 73 16.36 -6.12 2.84
N ILE A 74 16.15 -5.44 3.96
CA ILE A 74 17.11 -5.37 5.08
C ILE A 74 16.75 -6.40 6.17
N GLY A 75 15.64 -7.14 6.03
CA GLY A 75 15.20 -8.16 6.98
C GLY A 75 14.29 -7.63 8.09
N GLY A 76 13.52 -6.58 7.80
CA GLY A 76 12.62 -5.87 8.73
C GLY A 76 11.69 -6.76 9.57
N PRO A 77 11.03 -7.80 9.00
CA PRO A 77 10.21 -8.72 9.77
C PRO A 77 10.97 -9.44 10.90
N ILE A 78 12.25 -9.76 10.69
CA ILE A 78 13.08 -10.41 11.71
C ILE A 78 13.67 -9.37 12.67
N MET A 79 14.09 -8.21 12.16
CA MET A 79 14.56 -7.09 13.00
C MET A 79 13.51 -6.66 14.03
N SER A 80 12.23 -6.70 13.66
CA SER A 80 11.11 -6.43 14.58
C SER A 80 11.08 -7.37 15.80
N LYS A 81 11.50 -8.63 15.64
CA LYS A 81 11.62 -9.58 16.77
C LYS A 81 12.75 -9.20 17.71
N PHE A 82 13.89 -8.77 17.17
CA PHE A 82 15.02 -8.31 17.98
C PHE A 82 14.67 -7.01 18.72
N ILE A 83 13.98 -6.06 18.06
CA ILE A 83 13.49 -4.82 18.68
C ILE A 83 12.61 -5.15 19.89
N ASN A 84 11.63 -6.05 19.72
CA ASN A 84 10.75 -6.46 20.81
C ASN A 84 11.53 -7.10 21.97
N ALA A 85 12.51 -7.95 21.67
CA ALA A 85 13.35 -8.55 22.70
C ALA A 85 14.17 -7.51 23.49
N PHE A 86 14.71 -6.48 22.85
CA PHE A 86 15.39 -5.39 23.57
C PHE A 86 14.43 -4.61 24.47
N ARG A 87 13.19 -4.36 24.02
CA ARG A 87 12.16 -3.69 24.84
C ARG A 87 11.73 -4.55 26.04
N GLU A 88 11.61 -5.86 25.86
CA GLU A 88 11.33 -6.80 26.96
C GLU A 88 12.49 -6.88 27.96
N LEU A 89 13.74 -6.97 27.48
CA LEU A 89 14.93 -6.98 28.33
C LEU A 89 15.03 -5.68 29.15
N ALA A 90 14.72 -4.54 28.54
CA ALA A 90 14.62 -3.26 29.24
C ALA A 90 13.56 -3.33 30.35
N SER A 91 12.38 -3.87 30.06
CA SER A 91 11.30 -4.01 31.05
C SER A 91 11.72 -4.85 32.26
N TYR A 92 12.50 -5.92 32.05
CA TYR A 92 13.07 -6.71 33.15
C TYR A 92 14.09 -5.92 33.99
N LYS A 93 14.91 -5.05 33.37
CA LYS A 93 15.82 -4.15 34.09
C LYS A 93 15.06 -3.13 34.94
N GLU A 94 13.98 -2.56 34.42
CA GLU A 94 13.15 -1.61 35.16
C GLU A 94 12.47 -2.27 36.37
N LEU A 95 12.02 -3.52 36.23
CA LEU A 95 11.51 -4.30 37.36
C LEU A 95 12.56 -4.49 38.46
N LEU A 96 13.78 -4.87 38.09
CA LEU A 96 14.89 -4.98 39.04
C LEU A 96 15.21 -3.63 39.70
N ARG A 97 15.21 -2.55 38.92
CA ARG A 97 15.43 -1.18 39.43
C ARG A 97 14.38 -0.80 40.46
N SER A 98 13.10 -1.04 40.17
CA SER A 98 11.99 -0.78 41.09
C SER A 98 12.09 -1.61 42.38
N GLN A 99 12.53 -2.87 42.29
CA GLN A 99 12.80 -3.69 43.49
C GLN A 99 13.95 -3.11 44.34
N VAL A 100 15.04 -2.66 43.73
CA VAL A 100 16.15 -2.00 44.45
C VAL A 100 15.67 -0.73 45.15
N GLU A 101 14.80 0.05 44.52
CA GLU A 101 14.22 1.25 45.09
C GLU A 101 13.36 0.93 46.32
N HIS A 102 12.32 0.12 46.16
CA HIS A 102 11.34 -0.09 47.22
C HIS A 102 11.77 -1.07 48.31
N VAL A 103 12.51 -2.12 47.95
CA VAL A 103 12.85 -3.20 48.91
C VAL A 103 14.12 -2.90 49.67
N LEU A 104 15.05 -2.12 49.09
CA LEU A 104 16.33 -1.81 49.73
C LEU A 104 16.48 -0.34 50.09
N ILE A 105 16.33 0.57 49.13
CA ILE A 105 16.61 2.00 49.34
C ILE A 105 15.60 2.62 50.30
N ASP A 106 14.30 2.41 50.11
CA ASP A 106 13.26 2.97 50.96
C ASP A 106 13.35 2.46 52.40
N ARG A 107 13.63 1.15 52.58
CA ARG A 107 13.84 0.54 53.91
C ARG A 107 15.09 1.08 54.61
N LEU A 108 16.20 1.22 53.89
CA LEU A 108 17.42 1.86 54.43
C LEU A 108 17.15 3.31 54.83
N MET A 109 16.43 4.06 54.00
CA MET A 109 16.07 5.44 54.29
C MET A 109 15.17 5.54 55.53
N HIS A 110 14.15 4.70 55.62
CA HIS A 110 13.24 4.65 56.77
C HIS A 110 14.01 4.33 58.07
N PHE A 111 14.87 3.31 58.04
CA PHE A 111 15.71 2.97 59.19
C PHE A 111 16.60 4.15 59.65
N MET A 112 17.22 4.86 58.70
CA MET A 112 18.11 5.97 59.03
C MET A 112 17.39 7.23 59.51
N THR A 113 16.20 7.51 58.98
CA THR A 113 15.48 8.77 59.20
C THR A 113 14.45 8.68 60.32
N VAL A 114 13.90 7.49 60.57
CA VAL A 114 12.87 7.23 61.59
C VAL A 114 13.49 6.48 62.76
N ASP A 115 13.87 5.21 62.59
CA ASP A 115 14.27 4.35 63.71
C ASP A 115 15.49 4.89 64.47
N LEU A 116 16.55 5.27 63.75
CA LEU A 116 17.75 5.83 64.37
C LEU A 116 17.49 7.21 64.99
N GLN A 117 16.55 7.98 64.43
CA GLN A 117 16.22 9.30 64.95
C GLN A 117 15.38 9.19 66.24
N ASP A 118 14.45 8.25 66.28
CA ASP A 118 13.62 7.94 67.46
C ASP A 118 14.48 7.49 68.64
N ALA A 119 15.52 6.69 68.40
CA ALA A 119 16.49 6.31 69.43
C ALA A 119 17.28 7.51 69.95
N LYS A 120 17.73 8.41 69.06
CA LYS A 120 18.45 9.65 69.45
C LYS A 120 17.58 10.61 70.24
N GLU A 121 16.31 10.75 69.87
CA GLU A 121 15.38 11.58 70.62
C GLU A 121 15.04 10.96 71.99
N SER A 122 14.84 9.65 72.04
CA SER A 122 14.62 8.91 73.30
C SER A 122 15.82 9.06 74.24
N ARG A 123 17.05 9.06 73.71
CA ARG A 123 18.27 9.29 74.49
C ARG A 123 18.31 10.69 75.09
N ARG A 124 18.01 11.72 74.30
CA ARG A 124 17.92 13.12 74.79
C ARG A 124 16.87 13.28 75.88
N ARG A 125 15.70 12.63 75.74
CA ARG A 125 14.65 12.64 76.77
C ARG A 125 15.11 11.95 78.05
N PHE A 126 15.81 10.83 77.93
CA PHE A 126 16.43 10.16 79.07
C PHE A 126 17.48 11.04 79.78
N ASP A 127 18.38 11.69 79.05
CA ASP A 127 19.37 12.62 79.63
C ASP A 127 18.71 13.79 80.36
N LYS A 128 17.61 14.32 79.82
CA LYS A 128 16.85 15.37 80.51
C LYS A 128 16.20 14.84 81.80
N ALA A 129 15.63 13.63 81.75
CA ALA A 129 14.93 13.03 82.87
C ALA A 129 15.86 12.61 84.01
N ILE A 130 17.05 12.05 83.70
CA ILE A 130 18.05 11.67 84.73
C ILE A 130 18.58 12.91 85.47
N ASN A 131 18.90 13.98 84.74
CA ASN A 131 19.34 15.24 85.34
C ASN A 131 18.26 15.86 86.25
N ALA A 132 16.99 15.83 85.82
CA ALA A 132 15.88 16.33 86.64
C ALA A 132 15.68 15.49 87.91
N TYR A 133 15.79 14.16 87.80
CA TYR A 133 15.69 13.25 88.94
C TYR A 133 16.83 13.45 89.94
N ASP A 134 18.07 13.56 89.47
CA ASP A 134 19.22 13.81 90.36
C ASP A 134 19.11 15.15 91.09
N GLN A 135 18.63 16.21 90.42
CA GLN A 135 18.37 17.51 91.05
C GLN A 135 17.27 17.43 92.13
N ALA A 136 16.15 16.75 91.84
CA ALA A 136 15.07 16.57 92.83
C ALA A 136 15.56 15.75 94.04
N ARG A 137 16.37 14.72 93.77
CA ARG A 137 16.97 13.85 94.79
C ARG A 137 17.97 14.59 95.66
N GLU A 138 18.84 15.42 95.09
CA GLU A 138 19.78 16.25 95.85
C GLU A 138 19.05 17.25 96.76
N LYS A 139 18.02 17.94 96.23
CA LYS A 139 17.16 18.84 97.02
C LYS A 139 16.53 18.11 98.20
N PHE A 140 15.92 16.94 97.97
CA PHE A 140 15.26 16.17 99.01
C PHE A 140 16.23 15.64 100.08
N VAL A 141 17.40 15.12 99.67
CA VAL A 141 18.41 14.58 100.59
C VAL A 141 19.09 15.69 101.41
N SER A 142 19.14 16.92 100.90
CA SER A 142 19.71 18.07 101.61
C SER A 142 18.83 18.61 102.77
N LEU A 143 17.61 18.10 102.93
CA LEU A 143 16.67 18.54 103.95
C LEU A 143 17.17 18.22 105.37
N LYS A 144 17.05 19.19 106.26
CA LYS A 144 17.37 19.01 107.69
C LYS A 144 16.21 18.31 108.39
N LYS A 145 16.50 17.56 109.46
CA LYS A 145 15.49 16.83 110.26
C LYS A 145 14.39 17.73 110.87
N ASN A 146 14.61 19.04 110.95
CA ASN A 146 13.66 20.03 111.50
C ASN A 146 12.91 20.83 110.43
N THR A 147 12.99 20.43 109.16
CA THR A 147 12.25 21.09 108.06
C THR A 147 10.75 20.92 108.25
N ARG A 148 9.94 21.94 107.92
CA ARG A 148 8.48 21.86 108.01
C ARG A 148 7.93 20.74 107.13
N GLY A 149 6.93 20.01 107.63
CA GLY A 149 6.36 18.84 106.96
C GLY A 149 5.69 19.14 105.61
N ASP A 150 5.17 20.34 105.41
CA ASP A 150 4.57 20.76 104.13
C ASP A 150 5.63 20.88 103.02
N ILE A 151 6.79 21.46 103.32
CA ILE A 151 7.93 21.54 102.38
C ILE A 151 8.49 20.16 102.07
N VAL A 152 8.53 19.26 103.08
CA VAL A 152 8.98 17.87 102.89
C VAL A 152 8.03 17.14 101.93
N ALA A 153 6.71 17.28 102.10
CA ALA A 153 5.73 16.63 101.25
C ALA A 153 5.78 17.12 99.79
N GLU A 154 5.94 18.43 99.57
CA GLU A 154 6.10 19.01 98.22
C GLU A 154 7.35 18.45 97.51
N LEU A 155 8.49 18.43 98.20
CA LEU A 155 9.74 17.89 97.63
C LEU A 155 9.72 16.37 97.46
N GLU A 156 8.97 15.64 98.29
CA GLU A 156 8.74 14.21 98.14
C GLU A 156 7.89 13.90 96.89
N GLU A 157 6.85 14.69 96.65
CA GLU A 157 6.02 14.60 95.44
C GLU A 157 6.86 14.90 94.18
N ASP A 158 7.64 15.98 94.19
CA ASP A 158 8.56 16.33 93.10
C ASP A 158 9.59 15.24 92.81
N LEU A 159 10.14 14.62 93.87
CA LEU A 159 11.05 13.49 93.76
C LEU A 159 10.37 12.28 93.10
N GLN A 160 9.16 11.94 93.53
CA GLN A 160 8.41 10.81 93.00
C GLN A 160 7.99 11.03 91.54
N ASN A 161 7.56 12.24 91.19
CA ASN A 161 7.24 12.63 89.81
C ASN A 161 8.47 12.56 88.90
N SER A 162 9.61 13.09 89.36
CA SER A 162 10.87 13.05 88.61
C SER A 162 11.39 11.62 88.44
N LYS A 163 11.25 10.78 89.47
CA LYS A 163 11.57 9.34 89.41
C LYS A 163 10.70 8.60 88.39
N SER A 164 9.39 8.86 88.37
CA SER A 164 8.47 8.27 87.39
C SER A 164 8.83 8.68 85.95
N ALA A 165 9.17 9.95 85.73
CA ALA A 165 9.59 10.46 84.42
C ALA A 165 10.92 9.85 83.94
N PHE A 166 11.88 9.68 84.85
CA PHE A 166 13.14 8.98 84.60
C PHE A 166 12.90 7.52 84.18
N GLU A 167 12.14 6.77 84.96
CA GLU A 167 11.82 5.37 84.69
C GLU A 167 11.12 5.19 83.33
N ARG A 168 10.13 6.04 83.03
CA ARG A 168 9.44 6.04 81.73
C ARG A 168 10.39 6.32 80.57
N SER A 169 11.26 7.32 80.72
CA SER A 169 12.23 7.67 79.67
C SER A 169 13.28 6.57 79.46
N ARG A 170 13.68 5.88 80.53
CA ARG A 170 14.60 4.72 80.48
C ARG A 170 14.00 3.57 79.69
N PHE A 171 12.74 3.20 79.96
CA PHE A 171 12.07 2.13 79.21
C PHE A 171 11.85 2.49 77.74
N ASN A 172 11.51 3.75 77.45
CA ASN A 172 11.39 4.21 76.06
C ASN A 172 12.72 4.10 75.29
N LEU A 173 13.84 4.50 75.91
CA LEU A 173 15.17 4.37 75.31
C LEU A 173 15.54 2.90 75.07
N VAL A 174 15.33 2.05 76.08
CA VAL A 174 15.58 0.60 75.95
C VAL A 174 14.74 0.02 74.81
N ASN A 175 13.45 0.36 74.72
CA ASN A 175 12.57 -0.14 73.68
C ASN A 175 13.03 0.31 72.27
N ALA A 176 13.40 1.58 72.12
CA ALA A 176 13.91 2.10 70.84
C ALA A 176 15.21 1.38 70.39
N LEU A 177 16.17 1.18 71.31
CA LEU A 177 17.40 0.46 71.02
C LEU A 177 17.16 -1.03 70.72
N MET A 178 16.24 -1.66 71.44
CA MET A 178 15.87 -3.06 71.19
C MET A 178 15.16 -3.25 69.85
N ASN A 179 14.35 -2.28 69.41
CA ASN A 179 13.74 -2.30 68.08
C ASN A 179 14.80 -2.23 66.97
N ILE A 180 15.81 -1.38 67.12
CA ILE A 180 16.95 -1.33 66.18
C ILE A 180 17.67 -2.68 66.16
N GLU A 181 17.94 -3.27 67.32
CA GLU A 181 18.63 -4.56 67.43
C GLU A 181 17.78 -5.72 66.84
N ALA A 182 16.46 -5.64 66.93
CA ALA A 182 15.56 -6.58 66.29
C ALA A 182 15.59 -6.43 64.76
N LYS A 183 15.38 -5.22 64.23
CA LYS A 183 15.42 -4.93 62.79
C LYS A 183 16.76 -5.32 62.15
N LYS A 184 17.88 -5.06 62.85
CA LYS A 184 19.22 -5.48 62.44
C LYS A 184 19.32 -6.97 62.11
N LYS A 185 18.57 -7.83 62.80
CA LYS A 185 18.69 -9.29 62.67
C LYS A 185 18.05 -9.87 61.42
N TYR A 186 17.01 -9.23 60.89
CA TYR A 186 16.23 -9.83 59.80
C TYR A 186 15.95 -8.85 58.66
N GLU A 187 15.65 -7.58 58.92
CA GLU A 187 15.13 -6.67 57.91
C GLU A 187 16.14 -6.40 56.78
N PHE A 188 17.43 -6.25 57.12
CA PHE A 188 18.49 -6.09 56.11
C PHE A 188 18.76 -7.38 55.33
N LEU A 189 18.68 -8.54 55.99
CA LEU A 189 18.88 -9.83 55.34
C LEU A 189 17.73 -10.14 54.37
N GLU A 190 16.49 -9.88 54.76
CA GLU A 190 15.32 -9.97 53.89
C GLU A 190 15.47 -9.05 52.67
N SER A 191 15.89 -7.81 52.90
CA SER A 191 16.06 -6.84 51.82
C SER A 191 17.14 -7.28 50.83
N ILE A 192 18.30 -7.71 51.31
CA ILE A 192 19.39 -8.20 50.45
C ILE A 192 18.98 -9.50 49.74
N SER A 193 18.30 -10.42 50.42
CA SER A 193 17.82 -11.66 49.83
C SER A 193 16.81 -11.41 48.72
N ALA A 194 15.90 -10.45 48.91
CA ALA A 194 14.93 -10.07 47.89
C ALA A 194 15.60 -9.44 46.66
N ILE A 195 16.65 -8.63 46.85
CA ILE A 195 17.44 -8.11 45.72
C ILE A 195 18.17 -9.25 44.99
N MET A 196 18.74 -10.23 45.69
CA MET A 196 19.38 -11.39 45.07
C MET A 196 18.37 -12.25 44.28
N ASP A 197 17.15 -12.46 44.79
CA ASP A 197 16.08 -13.12 44.05
C ASP A 197 15.67 -12.32 42.79
N GLY A 198 15.57 -10.99 42.92
CA GLY A 198 15.33 -10.09 41.80
C GLY A 198 16.38 -10.22 40.69
N HIS A 199 17.67 -10.26 41.06
CA HIS A 199 18.76 -10.51 40.12
C HIS A 199 18.65 -11.87 39.44
N LEU A 200 18.41 -12.94 40.22
CA LEU A 200 18.26 -14.29 39.68
C LEU A 200 17.11 -14.33 38.65
N ARG A 201 15.98 -13.71 38.98
CA ARG A 201 14.82 -13.60 38.10
C ARG A 201 15.13 -12.82 36.82
N TYR A 202 15.80 -11.68 36.95
CA TYR A 202 16.24 -10.87 35.81
C TYR A 202 17.10 -11.67 34.83
N PHE A 203 18.12 -12.37 35.32
CA PHE A 203 19.01 -13.17 34.46
C PHE A 203 18.29 -14.38 33.86
N LYS A 204 17.42 -15.04 34.62
CA LYS A 204 16.65 -16.19 34.13
C LYS A 204 15.72 -15.79 32.99
N LEU A 205 14.94 -14.72 33.17
CA LEU A 205 14.05 -14.19 32.13
C LEU A 205 14.82 -13.71 30.90
N GLY A 206 15.96 -13.03 31.09
CA GLY A 206 16.82 -12.61 29.99
C GLY A 206 17.40 -13.78 29.19
N TYR A 207 17.83 -14.85 29.87
CA TYR A 207 18.32 -16.06 29.22
C TYR A 207 17.23 -16.77 28.41
N GLU A 208 16.05 -16.96 29.00
CA GLU A 208 14.91 -17.60 28.34
C GLU A 208 14.49 -16.82 27.08
N LEU A 209 14.43 -15.48 27.16
CA LEU A 209 14.11 -14.61 26.04
C LEU A 209 15.15 -14.73 24.91
N LEU A 210 16.45 -14.63 25.24
CA LEU A 210 17.52 -14.71 24.23
C LEU A 210 17.62 -16.10 23.59
N SER A 211 17.35 -17.17 24.35
CA SER A 211 17.32 -18.54 23.83
C SER A 211 16.21 -18.71 22.78
N GLN A 212 15.04 -18.08 22.96
CA GLN A 212 13.98 -18.09 21.95
C GLN A 212 14.35 -17.37 20.66
N LEU A 213 15.35 -16.48 20.68
CA LEU A 213 15.81 -15.73 19.51
C LEU A 213 16.87 -16.45 18.67
N GLU A 214 17.50 -17.48 19.22
CA GLU A 214 18.54 -18.26 18.55
C GLU A 214 18.18 -18.71 17.12
N PRO A 215 16.99 -19.29 16.84
CA PRO A 215 16.63 -19.67 15.46
C PRO A 215 16.51 -18.46 14.52
N PHE A 216 16.08 -17.29 15.02
CA PHE A 216 15.97 -16.08 14.20
C PHE A 216 17.35 -15.49 13.87
N ILE A 217 18.32 -15.60 14.78
CA ILE A 217 19.72 -15.21 14.51
C ILE A 217 20.28 -16.04 13.35
N HIS A 218 20.08 -17.36 13.39
CA HIS A 218 20.51 -18.24 12.30
C HIS A 218 19.78 -17.92 10.98
N GLN A 219 18.48 -17.64 11.05
CA GLN A 219 17.68 -17.26 9.88
C GLN A 219 18.21 -15.99 9.20
N VAL A 220 18.56 -14.94 9.98
CA VAL A 220 19.13 -13.70 9.44
C VAL A 220 20.49 -13.96 8.81
N LEU A 221 21.33 -14.80 9.43
CA LEU A 221 22.63 -15.13 8.88
C LEU A 221 22.51 -15.86 7.54
N THR A 222 21.58 -16.81 7.43
CA THR A 222 21.30 -17.50 6.16
C THR A 222 20.79 -16.54 5.10
N TYR A 223 19.86 -15.65 5.46
CA TYR A 223 19.35 -14.61 4.55
C TYR A 223 20.47 -13.69 4.04
N ALA A 224 21.33 -13.21 4.95
CA ALA A 224 22.47 -12.36 4.59
C ALA A 224 23.45 -13.06 3.65
N GLN A 225 23.70 -14.36 3.87
CA GLN A 225 24.55 -15.16 2.99
C GLN A 225 23.94 -15.31 1.58
N GLN A 226 22.64 -15.61 1.50
CA GLN A 226 21.92 -15.69 0.21
C GLN A 226 21.92 -14.35 -0.53
N ALA A 227 21.66 -13.25 0.16
CA ALA A 227 21.69 -11.91 -0.41
C ALA A 227 23.09 -11.56 -0.97
N LYS A 228 24.15 -11.96 -0.26
CA LYS A 228 25.53 -11.77 -0.73
C LYS A 228 25.83 -12.55 -2.00
N GLU A 229 25.39 -13.81 -2.08
CA GLU A 229 25.58 -14.65 -3.27
C GLU A 229 24.82 -14.09 -4.49
N LEU A 230 23.59 -13.64 -4.29
CA LEU A 230 22.79 -12.97 -5.32
C LEU A 230 23.46 -11.68 -5.80
N ALA A 231 23.92 -10.83 -4.89
CA ALA A 231 24.60 -9.58 -5.23
C ALA A 231 25.88 -9.82 -6.05
N ASN A 232 26.69 -10.82 -5.67
CA ASN A 232 27.88 -11.19 -6.44
C ASN A 232 27.51 -11.68 -7.84
N ALA A 233 26.48 -12.52 -7.97
CA ALA A 233 26.04 -13.01 -9.27
C ALA A 233 25.47 -11.89 -10.18
N GLU A 234 24.77 -10.91 -9.61
CA GLU A 234 24.30 -9.73 -10.32
C GLU A 234 25.46 -8.83 -10.76
N GLN A 235 26.45 -8.62 -9.89
CA GLN A 235 27.65 -7.85 -10.20
C GLN A 235 28.44 -8.50 -11.35
N ASP A 236 28.64 -9.82 -11.32
CA ASP A 236 29.33 -10.56 -12.39
C ASP A 236 28.57 -10.47 -13.74
N ARG A 237 27.24 -10.56 -13.70
CA ARG A 237 26.40 -10.39 -14.90
C ARG A 237 26.51 -8.98 -15.47
N LEU A 238 26.51 -7.97 -14.61
CA LEU A 238 26.65 -6.58 -15.00
C LEU A 238 28.03 -6.34 -15.62
N GLU A 239 29.10 -6.85 -15.03
CA GLU A 239 30.46 -6.72 -15.54
C GLU A 239 30.59 -7.32 -16.95
N LYS A 240 30.06 -8.53 -17.16
CA LYS A 240 30.03 -9.17 -18.49
C LYS A 240 29.28 -8.30 -19.50
N ARG A 241 28.11 -7.78 -19.13
CA ARG A 241 27.31 -6.93 -20.02
C ARG A 241 28.01 -5.63 -20.38
N ILE A 242 28.67 -5.00 -19.40
CA ILE A 242 29.50 -3.80 -19.62
C ILE A 242 30.63 -4.13 -20.60
N GLN A 243 31.30 -5.27 -20.43
CA GLN A 243 32.38 -5.68 -21.33
C GLN A 243 31.88 -5.94 -22.75
N GLU A 244 30.74 -6.62 -22.91
CA GLU A 244 30.07 -6.79 -24.21
C GLU A 244 29.80 -5.44 -24.88
N PHE A 245 29.19 -4.49 -24.16
CA PHE A 245 28.93 -3.14 -24.70
C PHE A 245 30.22 -2.40 -25.09
N ARG A 246 31.30 -2.54 -24.32
CA ARG A 246 32.61 -1.96 -24.67
C ARG A 246 33.15 -2.57 -25.96
N THR A 247 33.15 -3.89 -26.08
CA THR A 247 33.63 -4.59 -27.29
C THR A 247 32.78 -4.23 -28.52
N GLN A 248 31.47 -4.12 -28.36
CA GLN A 248 30.57 -3.72 -29.45
C GLN A 248 30.87 -2.28 -29.92
N ALA A 249 31.06 -1.34 -28.98
CA ALA A 249 31.42 0.03 -29.31
C ALA A 249 32.79 0.14 -30.04
N GLU A 250 33.77 -0.68 -29.64
CA GLU A 250 35.06 -0.78 -30.34
C GLU A 250 34.89 -1.33 -31.77
N ILE A 251 34.10 -2.39 -31.95
CA ILE A 251 33.78 -2.95 -33.27
C ILE A 251 33.08 -1.92 -34.17
N ASP A 252 32.11 -1.19 -33.63
CA ASP A 252 31.37 -0.18 -34.39
C ASP A 252 32.27 1.02 -34.78
N THR A 253 33.21 1.39 -33.93
CA THR A 253 34.24 2.39 -34.25
C THR A 253 35.16 1.91 -35.38
N LEU A 254 35.58 0.64 -35.33
CA LEU A 254 36.39 0.03 -36.41
C LEU A 254 35.62 -0.04 -37.72
N ARG A 255 34.34 -0.44 -37.70
CA ARG A 255 33.46 -0.43 -38.90
C ARG A 255 33.26 0.97 -39.49
N ALA A 256 33.12 1.99 -38.65
CA ALA A 256 32.95 3.37 -39.09
C ALA A 256 34.24 3.98 -39.69
N SER A 257 35.41 3.48 -39.33
CA SER A 257 36.70 3.90 -39.88
C SER A 257 37.08 3.15 -41.16
N SER A 258 36.58 1.93 -41.37
CA SER A 258 36.70 1.17 -42.61
C SER A 258 35.57 1.52 -43.59
N ASN A 259 35.67 2.64 -44.31
CA ASN A 259 34.86 2.86 -45.51
C ASN A 259 35.29 1.86 -46.61
N ILE A 260 34.72 0.66 -46.59
CA ILE A 260 34.69 -0.23 -47.75
C ILE A 260 33.26 -0.19 -48.28
N GLU A 261 33.06 0.57 -49.36
CA GLU A 261 31.85 0.44 -50.17
C GLU A 261 31.79 -1.01 -50.72
N PRO A 262 30.68 -1.74 -50.52
CA PRO A 262 30.52 -3.03 -51.16
C PRO A 262 30.20 -2.78 -52.64
N SER A 263 31.23 -2.80 -53.48
CA SER A 263 31.07 -2.92 -54.92
C SER A 263 30.46 -4.28 -55.25
N THR A 264 29.15 -4.32 -55.53
CA THR A 264 28.55 -5.39 -56.32
C THR A 264 27.81 -4.79 -57.51
N SER A 265 28.41 -5.00 -58.66
CA SER A 265 27.82 -4.83 -59.97
C SER A 265 26.68 -5.83 -60.17
N SER A 266 25.44 -5.36 -60.22
CA SER A 266 24.47 -5.78 -61.24
C SER A 266 23.27 -4.83 -61.17
N GLY A 267 22.84 -4.36 -62.35
CA GLY A 267 21.78 -3.37 -62.47
C GLY A 267 20.44 -3.90 -61.94
N SER A 268 19.87 -3.17 -61.00
CA SER A 268 18.43 -3.09 -60.75
C SER A 268 18.16 -1.79 -60.01
N ILE A 269 17.23 -1.00 -60.55
CA ILE A 269 16.77 0.26 -59.96
C ILE A 269 16.32 -0.01 -58.51
N PRO A 270 16.81 0.74 -57.49
CA PRO A 270 16.34 0.54 -56.13
C PRO A 270 14.96 1.18 -55.96
N VAL A 271 13.92 0.36 -56.01
CA VAL A 271 12.62 0.66 -55.41
C VAL A 271 12.76 0.48 -53.89
N ILE A 272 13.32 1.49 -53.22
CA ILE A 272 13.40 1.54 -51.76
C ILE A 272 12.36 2.55 -51.29
N GLY A 273 11.22 2.03 -50.81
CA GLY A 273 10.14 2.85 -50.27
C GLY A 273 8.89 2.09 -49.82
N MET A 274 8.70 0.82 -50.21
CA MET A 274 7.43 0.12 -49.96
C MET A 274 7.47 -0.96 -48.84
N ASN A 275 8.64 -1.23 -48.24
CA ASN A 275 8.78 -2.31 -47.25
C ASN A 275 8.85 -1.83 -45.78
N SER A 276 9.24 -0.59 -45.51
CA SER A 276 9.24 -0.03 -44.15
C SER A 276 7.82 0.24 -43.63
N ASP A 277 6.94 0.70 -44.51
CA ASP A 277 5.59 1.13 -44.14
C ASP A 277 4.71 -0.06 -43.77
N LYS A 278 4.85 -1.19 -44.47
CA LYS A 278 4.15 -2.44 -44.16
C LYS A 278 4.55 -3.04 -42.82
N ASN A 279 5.82 -2.93 -42.43
CA ASN A 279 6.30 -3.41 -41.13
C ASN A 279 5.80 -2.55 -39.97
N ILE A 280 5.75 -1.23 -40.15
CA ILE A 280 5.24 -0.30 -39.13
C ILE A 280 3.72 -0.49 -38.97
N GLU A 281 2.98 -0.61 -40.08
CA GLU A 281 1.56 -0.90 -40.05
C GLU A 281 1.26 -2.25 -39.36
N ALA A 282 2.08 -3.28 -39.58
CA ALA A 282 1.99 -4.56 -38.88
C ALA A 282 2.29 -4.46 -37.37
N ILE A 283 3.26 -3.64 -36.96
CA ILE A 283 3.60 -3.38 -35.55
C ILE A 283 2.49 -2.59 -34.83
N MET A 284 1.88 -1.63 -35.53
CA MET A 284 0.72 -0.88 -35.00
C MET A 284 -0.51 -1.78 -34.88
N GLN A 285 -0.73 -2.70 -35.84
CA GLN A 285 -1.84 -3.66 -35.79
C GLN A 285 -1.63 -4.75 -34.73
N SER A 286 -0.40 -5.23 -34.49
CA SER A 286 -0.12 -6.24 -33.46
C SER A 286 -0.29 -5.71 -32.03
N SER A 287 -0.14 -4.40 -31.82
CA SER A 287 -0.28 -3.75 -30.50
C SER A 287 -1.74 -3.68 -30.01
N THR A 288 -2.73 -3.97 -30.86
CA THR A 288 -4.12 -4.22 -30.41
C THR A 288 -4.26 -5.48 -29.53
N LYS A 289 -3.18 -6.27 -29.36
CA LYS A 289 -3.07 -7.41 -28.44
C LYS A 289 -2.53 -7.04 -27.03
N GLY A 290 -2.29 -5.75 -26.74
CA GLY A 290 -2.08 -5.26 -25.37
C GLY A 290 -0.64 -4.93 -24.94
N GLU A 291 0.34 -4.98 -25.84
CA GLU A 291 1.74 -4.61 -25.51
C GLU A 291 2.24 -3.49 -26.45
N VAL A 292 2.51 -2.30 -25.90
CA VAL A 292 2.97 -1.12 -26.66
C VAL A 292 4.46 -1.27 -27.00
N GLN A 293 4.77 -1.46 -28.28
CA GLN A 293 6.15 -1.55 -28.77
C GLN A 293 6.73 -0.18 -29.16
N THR A 294 8.03 0.02 -28.95
CA THR A 294 8.78 1.22 -29.38
C THR A 294 9.22 1.10 -30.84
N ILE A 295 8.74 1.99 -31.73
CA ILE A 295 9.11 2.04 -33.16
C ILE A 295 10.50 2.66 -33.35
N LYS A 296 10.78 3.74 -32.61
CA LYS A 296 12.10 4.39 -32.57
C LYS A 296 12.25 5.19 -31.29
N GLN A 297 13.46 5.19 -30.75
CA GLN A 297 13.85 6.06 -29.66
C GLN A 297 15.25 6.62 -29.89
N GLY A 298 15.51 7.82 -29.38
CA GLY A 298 16.80 8.47 -29.57
C GLY A 298 16.81 9.93 -29.13
N TYR A 299 18.01 10.51 -29.13
CA TYR A 299 18.17 11.92 -28.79
C TYR A 299 18.00 12.81 -30.01
N LEU A 300 17.21 13.87 -29.87
CA LEU A 300 17.12 14.96 -30.84
C LEU A 300 17.30 16.30 -30.13
N LEU A 301 17.86 17.27 -30.83
CA LEU A 301 17.88 18.65 -30.38
C LEU A 301 16.55 19.31 -30.75
N LYS A 302 15.86 19.88 -29.77
CA LYS A 302 14.60 20.61 -29.97
C LYS A 302 14.80 22.11 -29.77
N ARG A 303 14.36 22.93 -30.73
CA ARG A 303 14.36 24.40 -30.59
C ARG A 303 13.29 24.84 -29.59
N SER A 304 13.65 25.79 -28.72
CA SER A 304 12.70 26.41 -27.79
C SER A 304 11.80 27.39 -28.53
N SER A 305 10.49 27.30 -28.34
CA SER A 305 9.49 28.17 -28.99
C SER A 305 9.33 29.54 -28.29
N SER A 306 10.28 29.96 -27.44
CA SER A 306 10.16 31.23 -26.72
C SER A 306 10.40 32.41 -27.66
N LEU A 307 9.63 33.48 -27.44
CA LEU A 307 9.60 34.74 -28.17
C LEU A 307 10.90 35.58 -28.10
N SER A 308 12.07 34.94 -27.93
CA SER A 308 13.38 35.59 -27.90
C SER A 308 14.13 35.29 -29.19
N LEU A 309 14.67 36.34 -29.84
CA LEU A 309 15.41 36.31 -31.11
C LEU A 309 16.66 35.39 -31.16
N ARG A 310 16.99 34.67 -30.08
CA ARG A 310 17.87 33.49 -30.10
C ARG A 310 17.09 32.29 -29.54
N GLY A 311 16.76 31.33 -30.39
CA GLY A 311 16.09 30.10 -29.97
C GLY A 311 17.11 29.09 -29.44
N ASP A 312 17.08 28.81 -28.13
CA ASP A 312 17.97 27.80 -27.53
C ASP A 312 17.58 26.38 -27.95
N TRP A 313 18.57 25.62 -28.43
CA TRP A 313 18.45 24.19 -28.71
C TRP A 313 18.67 23.36 -27.45
N LYS A 314 17.79 22.39 -27.22
CA LYS A 314 17.85 21.53 -26.03
C LYS A 314 17.76 20.07 -26.42
N ARG A 315 18.73 19.27 -25.97
CA ARG A 315 18.75 17.81 -26.17
C ARG A 315 17.61 17.17 -25.39
N ARG A 316 16.78 16.38 -26.06
CA ARG A 316 15.64 15.64 -25.49
C ARG A 316 15.64 14.23 -26.03
N PHE A 317 15.20 13.28 -25.20
CA PHE A 317 15.03 11.90 -25.63
C PHE A 317 13.60 11.73 -26.14
N PHE A 318 13.45 11.41 -27.41
CA PHE A 318 12.18 11.18 -28.08
C PHE A 318 11.92 9.68 -28.20
N VAL A 319 10.68 9.28 -28.04
CA VAL A 319 10.20 7.91 -28.23
C VAL A 319 8.92 7.97 -29.06
N LEU A 320 8.92 7.20 -30.15
CA LEU A 320 7.77 6.96 -31.00
C LEU A 320 7.28 5.53 -30.73
N ASP A 321 6.04 5.40 -30.29
CA ASP A 321 5.43 4.12 -29.97
C ASP A 321 4.50 3.61 -31.08
N SER A 322 4.05 2.37 -30.91
CA SER A 322 3.13 1.63 -31.78
C SER A 322 1.67 2.07 -31.68
N GLU A 323 1.31 2.87 -30.68
CA GLU A 323 0.01 3.56 -30.62
C GLU A 323 -0.01 4.80 -31.51
N GLY A 324 1.15 5.18 -32.05
CA GLY A 324 1.32 6.33 -32.91
C GLY A 324 1.52 7.63 -32.13
N THR A 325 1.89 7.53 -30.86
CA THR A 325 2.19 8.64 -29.99
C THR A 325 3.69 8.92 -30.02
N LEU A 326 4.05 10.19 -30.24
CA LEU A 326 5.43 10.66 -30.08
C LEU A 326 5.53 11.44 -28.78
N TYR A 327 6.38 11.01 -27.86
CA TYR A 327 6.63 11.76 -26.63
C TYR A 327 8.12 12.03 -26.42
N TYR A 328 8.42 13.07 -25.65
CA TYR A 328 9.79 13.39 -25.27
C TYR A 328 9.94 13.63 -23.78
N TYR A 329 11.06 13.18 -23.25
CA TYR A 329 11.41 13.35 -21.85
C TYR A 329 12.28 14.58 -21.64
N ARG A 330 11.89 15.39 -20.65
CA ARG A 330 12.71 16.45 -20.07
C ARG A 330 13.30 15.94 -18.78
N ASN A 331 14.64 15.88 -18.71
CA ASN A 331 15.32 15.71 -17.44
C ASN A 331 15.14 17.00 -16.62
N LYS A 332 14.41 16.93 -15.50
CA LYS A 332 14.47 17.98 -14.48
C LYS A 332 15.73 17.68 -13.67
N GLY A 333 16.85 18.31 -14.03
CA GLY A 333 18.08 18.11 -13.29
C GLY A 333 17.82 18.31 -11.79
N THR A 334 18.04 17.27 -11.00
CA THR A 334 18.24 17.41 -9.56
C THR A 334 19.45 18.34 -9.43
N LYS A 335 19.22 19.56 -8.96
CA LYS A 335 20.35 20.42 -8.56
C LYS A 335 21.14 19.59 -7.54
N PRO A 336 22.43 19.29 -7.77
CA PRO A 336 23.23 18.74 -6.69
C PRO A 336 23.20 19.78 -5.57
N MET A 337 22.74 19.39 -4.39
CA MET A 337 22.99 20.18 -3.19
C MET A 337 24.50 20.38 -3.14
N GLY A 338 24.92 21.60 -3.41
CA GLY A 338 26.32 21.98 -3.31
C GLY A 338 26.81 21.64 -1.91
N SER A 339 27.92 20.91 -1.87
CA SER A 339 28.80 20.84 -0.73
C SER A 339 29.25 22.27 -0.37
N HIS A 340 28.51 22.92 0.52
CA HIS A 340 29.06 24.04 1.28
C HIS A 340 29.93 23.47 2.40
N HIS A 341 31.20 23.24 2.06
CA HIS A 341 32.27 23.45 3.01
C HIS A 341 32.28 24.93 3.38
N GLN A 342 31.88 25.24 4.61
CA GLN A 342 32.33 26.45 5.30
C GLN A 342 32.96 26.05 6.62
N TYR A 343 34.27 26.26 6.69
CA TYR A 343 35.05 26.23 7.92
C TYR A 343 34.78 27.51 8.73
N ALA A 344 34.53 27.29 10.03
CA ALA A 344 34.84 28.11 11.21
C ALA A 344 34.30 29.55 11.34
N GLY A 345 33.53 29.75 12.42
CA GLY A 345 33.25 31.06 13.04
C GLY A 345 32.42 30.92 14.31
N SER A 346 33.10 30.99 15.46
CA SER A 346 32.56 31.01 16.83
C SER A 346 31.59 32.20 17.08
N ALA A 347 30.46 31.96 17.75
CA ALA A 347 29.84 32.90 18.71
C ALA A 347 28.64 32.24 19.46
N GLU A 348 28.47 32.66 20.71
CA GLU A 348 27.64 32.11 21.78
C GLU A 348 26.12 32.41 21.70
N HIS A 349 25.39 31.68 22.54
CA HIS A 349 24.14 32.03 23.25
C HIS A 349 22.73 31.75 22.68
N ASN A 350 22.06 30.86 23.44
CA ASN A 350 20.69 30.91 23.99
C ASN A 350 19.42 30.61 23.15
N SER A 351 18.78 29.50 23.61
CA SER A 351 17.36 29.35 23.98
C SER A 351 16.28 29.27 22.90
N GLY A 352 15.43 28.26 23.01
CA GLY A 352 14.16 28.18 22.30
C GLY A 352 13.51 26.80 22.35
N VAL A 353 12.89 26.46 23.48
CA VAL A 353 12.07 25.26 23.68
C VAL A 353 10.67 25.51 23.09
N PHE A 354 10.09 24.45 22.50
CA PHE A 354 8.68 24.29 22.05
C PHE A 354 8.22 24.92 20.72
N ALA A 355 8.07 24.05 19.72
CA ALA A 355 6.79 23.90 19.01
C ALA A 355 6.65 22.46 18.48
N ARG A 356 5.94 21.61 19.25
CA ARG A 356 5.31 20.38 18.76
C ARG A 356 4.08 20.78 17.93
N PHE A 357 3.88 20.21 16.75
CA PHE A 357 2.84 19.19 16.50
C PHE A 357 2.67 18.86 15.00
N ARG A 358 2.88 17.57 14.70
CA ARG A 358 2.19 16.69 13.74
C ARG A 358 1.61 17.26 12.44
N ALA A 359 2.09 16.70 11.33
CA ALA A 359 1.23 16.06 10.33
C ALA A 359 1.92 14.80 9.79
N ARG A 360 1.62 13.64 10.38
CA ARG A 360 1.74 12.32 9.71
C ARG A 360 0.41 12.13 8.98
N HIS A 361 0.44 11.92 7.67
CA HIS A 361 -0.15 10.77 6.98
C HIS A 361 -0.01 10.92 5.47
N ASN A 362 0.36 9.80 4.85
CA ASN A 362 0.30 9.47 3.43
C ASN A 362 1.15 10.30 2.47
N ARG A 363 2.44 9.95 2.40
CA ARG A 363 3.10 9.82 1.10
C ARG A 363 3.83 8.49 1.06
N SER A 364 3.19 7.51 0.44
CA SER A 364 3.87 6.42 -0.24
C SER A 364 4.99 7.04 -1.07
N SER A 365 6.23 6.69 -0.75
CA SER A 365 7.41 7.14 -1.47
C SER A 365 7.43 6.53 -2.87
N SER A 366 6.73 7.17 -3.81
CA SER A 366 7.09 7.17 -5.23
C SER A 366 8.36 8.02 -5.39
N PHE A 367 9.47 7.54 -4.82
CA PHE A 367 10.79 8.07 -5.10
C PHE A 367 11.26 7.39 -6.39
N ASN A 368 10.75 7.87 -7.54
CA ASN A 368 11.46 7.91 -8.83
C ASN A 368 10.61 8.43 -10.01
N GLU A 369 9.28 8.58 -9.89
CA GLU A 369 8.45 8.99 -11.04
C GLU A 369 8.45 10.49 -11.34
N GLU A 370 8.84 11.38 -10.42
CA GLU A 370 8.76 12.84 -10.64
C GLU A 370 10.01 13.50 -11.29
N THR A 371 11.03 12.72 -11.66
CA THR A 371 12.29 13.27 -12.20
C THR A 371 12.23 13.58 -13.70
N LEU A 372 11.35 12.89 -14.44
CA LEU A 372 11.24 12.98 -15.90
C LEU A 372 9.90 13.60 -16.30
N GLY A 373 9.93 14.82 -16.84
CA GLY A 373 8.73 15.43 -17.42
C GLY A 373 8.46 14.87 -18.82
N CYS A 374 7.44 14.03 -18.96
CA CYS A 374 6.98 13.51 -20.27
C CYS A 374 6.10 14.56 -20.97
N HIS A 375 6.34 14.80 -22.26
CA HIS A 375 5.50 15.66 -23.10
C HIS A 375 5.12 14.93 -24.36
N THR A 376 3.83 14.83 -24.61
CA THR A 376 3.28 14.21 -25.80
C THR A 376 3.19 15.21 -26.95
N VAL A 377 3.55 14.75 -28.14
CA VAL A 377 3.39 15.42 -29.42
C VAL A 377 2.27 14.69 -30.16
N ASP A 378 1.16 15.39 -30.37
CA ASP A 378 0.04 14.82 -31.11
C ASP A 378 0.38 14.73 -32.60
N LEU A 379 0.47 13.49 -33.10
CA LEU A 379 0.73 13.19 -34.50
C LEU A 379 -0.56 13.08 -35.33
N HIS A 380 -1.76 13.07 -34.73
CA HIS A 380 -3.01 13.05 -35.46
C HIS A 380 -3.11 14.32 -36.31
N THR A 381 -3.22 14.17 -37.62
CA THR A 381 -3.24 15.27 -38.61
C THR A 381 -1.95 16.11 -38.70
N SER A 382 -0.85 15.66 -38.10
CA SER A 382 0.45 16.35 -38.20
C SER A 382 1.07 16.19 -39.59
N THR A 383 1.89 17.16 -40.01
CA THR A 383 2.68 17.09 -41.25
C THR A 383 4.16 17.31 -40.97
N ILE A 384 5.03 16.58 -41.67
CA ILE A 384 6.48 16.72 -41.55
C ILE A 384 7.01 17.54 -42.72
N LYS A 385 7.88 18.51 -42.43
CA LYS A 385 8.64 19.25 -43.45
C LYS A 385 10.13 19.08 -43.25
N MET A 386 10.84 18.90 -44.37
CA MET A 386 12.31 18.79 -44.40
C MET A 386 13.02 20.15 -44.26
N ASP A 387 12.27 21.25 -44.30
CA ASP A 387 12.82 22.61 -44.27
C ASP A 387 12.88 23.18 -42.85
N ALA A 388 13.99 23.83 -42.51
CA ALA A 388 14.05 24.78 -41.41
C ALA A 388 13.57 26.16 -41.91
N GLU A 389 12.92 26.96 -41.06
CA GLU A 389 12.57 28.35 -41.39
C GLU A 389 13.81 29.23 -41.62
N ASP A 390 14.97 28.82 -41.10
CA ASP A 390 16.28 29.40 -41.35
C ASP A 390 17.09 28.48 -42.29
N THR A 391 17.53 28.99 -43.44
CA THR A 391 18.24 28.24 -44.50
C THR A 391 19.62 27.68 -44.11
N ASP A 392 20.17 28.07 -42.95
CA ASP A 392 21.53 27.73 -42.52
C ASP A 392 21.62 26.52 -41.57
N LEU A 393 20.48 25.93 -41.16
CA LEU A 393 20.47 24.83 -40.18
C LEU A 393 20.56 23.45 -40.86
N ARG A 394 21.68 22.75 -40.65
CA ARG A 394 21.89 21.38 -41.16
C ARG A 394 21.08 20.35 -40.37
N LEU A 395 20.62 19.32 -41.09
CA LEU A 395 19.98 18.11 -40.53
C LEU A 395 18.73 18.37 -39.68
N CYS A 396 18.04 19.49 -39.93
CA CYS A 396 16.78 19.83 -39.26
C CYS A 396 15.57 19.27 -40.00
N PHE A 397 14.48 19.08 -39.27
CA PHE A 397 13.14 18.82 -39.80
C PHE A 397 12.09 19.41 -38.84
N ARG A 398 10.86 19.62 -39.32
CA ARG A 398 9.76 20.17 -38.53
C ARG A 398 8.58 19.23 -38.51
N ILE A 399 7.99 19.09 -37.33
CA ILE A 399 6.68 18.45 -37.14
C ILE A 399 5.67 19.57 -36.90
N ILE A 400 4.72 19.73 -37.82
CA ILE A 400 3.66 20.74 -37.75
C ILE A 400 2.40 20.02 -37.26
N SER A 401 2.11 20.16 -35.97
CA SER A 401 0.89 19.66 -35.33
C SER A 401 -0.12 20.81 -35.19
N PRO A 402 -1.45 20.56 -35.16
CA PRO A 402 -2.47 21.62 -35.06
C PRO A 402 -2.26 22.60 -33.91
N LEU A 403 -1.66 22.14 -32.82
CA LEU A 403 -1.42 22.93 -31.61
C LEU A 403 -0.05 23.63 -31.60
N LYS A 404 0.97 23.07 -32.28
CA LYS A 404 2.35 23.54 -32.18
C LYS A 404 3.26 22.99 -33.27
N THR A 405 4.19 23.83 -33.75
CA THR A 405 5.30 23.40 -34.61
C THR A 405 6.53 23.07 -33.76
N TYR A 406 7.11 21.90 -34.00
CA TYR A 406 8.32 21.40 -33.35
C TYR A 406 9.48 21.39 -34.34
N THR A 407 10.50 22.22 -34.12
CA THR A 407 11.75 22.19 -34.90
C THR A 407 12.77 21.29 -34.22
N LEU A 408 13.17 20.22 -34.90
CA LEU A 408 14.05 19.16 -34.41
C LEU A 408 15.30 19.05 -35.28
N GLN A 409 16.41 18.65 -34.66
CA GLN A 409 17.69 18.44 -35.35
C GLN A 409 18.29 17.10 -34.92
N ALA A 410 18.69 16.31 -35.92
CA ALA A 410 19.34 15.01 -35.75
C ALA A 410 20.87 15.11 -35.87
N GLU A 411 21.59 14.09 -35.41
CA GLU A 411 23.05 14.07 -35.35
C GLU A 411 23.69 13.73 -36.71
N ASN A 412 23.02 12.93 -37.54
CA ASN A 412 23.49 12.54 -38.87
C ASN A 412 22.35 12.42 -39.90
N GLY A 413 22.71 12.37 -41.19
CA GLY A 413 21.75 12.34 -42.28
C GLY A 413 20.87 11.09 -42.32
N ALA A 414 21.43 9.92 -41.97
CA ALA A 414 20.71 8.66 -41.93
C ALA A 414 19.67 8.65 -40.80
N ASP A 415 20.04 9.10 -39.60
CA ASP A 415 19.16 9.20 -38.44
C ASP A 415 18.03 10.21 -38.67
N ARG A 416 18.33 11.34 -39.36
CA ARG A 416 17.28 12.29 -39.79
C ARG A 416 16.25 11.61 -40.69
N MET A 417 16.69 10.90 -41.73
CA MET A 417 15.79 10.23 -42.67
C MET A 417 15.01 9.10 -41.98
N ASP A 418 15.64 8.35 -41.07
CA ASP A 418 14.97 7.30 -40.30
C ASP A 418 13.86 7.86 -39.40
N TRP A 419 14.13 8.95 -38.68
CA TRP A 419 13.09 9.66 -37.90
C TRP A 419 11.94 10.15 -38.78
N VAL A 420 12.25 10.81 -39.90
CA VAL A 420 11.21 11.35 -40.81
C VAL A 420 10.36 10.25 -41.42
N ASN A 421 10.98 9.18 -41.92
CA ASN A 421 10.27 8.07 -42.55
C ASN A 421 9.34 7.37 -41.55
N LYS A 422 9.84 7.06 -40.34
CA LYS A 422 9.05 6.36 -39.32
C LYS A 422 7.89 7.18 -38.79
N ILE A 423 8.08 8.48 -38.53
CA ILE A 423 6.98 9.36 -38.10
C ILE A 423 5.96 9.53 -39.24
N THR A 424 6.39 9.66 -40.49
CA THR A 424 5.49 9.77 -41.65
C THR A 424 4.65 8.50 -41.84
N ALA A 425 5.26 7.33 -41.70
CA ALA A 425 4.57 6.05 -41.77
C ALA A 425 3.50 5.92 -40.67
N VAL A 426 3.82 6.31 -39.44
CA VAL A 426 2.86 6.34 -38.32
C VAL A 426 1.69 7.29 -38.59
N ILE A 427 1.95 8.53 -39.05
CA ILE A 427 0.89 9.49 -39.38
C ILE A 427 -0.04 8.92 -40.47
N THR A 428 0.54 8.29 -41.49
CA THR A 428 -0.23 7.67 -42.59
C THR A 428 -1.11 6.52 -42.09
N SER A 429 -0.58 5.69 -41.18
CA SER A 429 -1.32 4.59 -40.55
C SER A 429 -2.47 5.08 -39.66
N LEU A 430 -2.24 6.13 -38.84
CA LEU A 430 -3.28 6.75 -38.00
C LEU A 430 -4.44 7.33 -38.82
N LEU A 431 -4.14 7.92 -39.99
CA LEU A 431 -5.16 8.43 -40.90
C LEU A 431 -5.98 7.29 -41.53
N ASN A 432 -5.35 6.15 -41.84
CA ASN A 432 -6.04 5.00 -42.40
C ASN A 432 -6.92 4.26 -41.36
N SER A 433 -6.51 4.18 -40.09
CA SER A 433 -7.27 3.49 -39.04
C SER A 433 -8.55 4.24 -38.63
N HIS A 434 -8.49 5.57 -38.54
CA HIS A 434 -9.63 6.39 -38.12
C HIS A 434 -10.73 6.48 -39.19
N ILE A 435 -10.36 6.38 -40.48
CA ILE A 435 -11.32 6.33 -41.60
C ILE A 435 -12.07 4.98 -41.64
N LEU A 436 -11.41 3.88 -41.24
CA LEU A 436 -11.99 2.52 -41.22
C LEU A 436 -12.91 2.24 -40.02
N GLN A 437 -12.91 3.07 -38.97
CA GLN A 437 -13.74 2.85 -37.78
C GLN A 437 -15.14 3.48 -37.84
N GLN A 438 -15.35 4.56 -38.60
CA GLN A 438 -16.65 5.27 -38.61
C GLN A 438 -17.48 5.12 -39.89
N VAL A 439 -16.93 4.58 -40.98
CA VAL A 439 -17.70 4.31 -42.21
C VAL A 439 -17.45 2.88 -42.65
N ARG A 440 -18.24 1.94 -42.13
CA ARG A 440 -18.24 0.55 -42.62
C ARG A 440 -19.37 0.36 -43.61
N SER A 441 -19.00 0.01 -44.83
CA SER A 441 -19.94 -0.24 -45.93
C SER A 441 -19.66 -1.60 -46.54
N LEU A 442 -20.71 -2.41 -46.68
CA LEU A 442 -20.70 -3.72 -47.35
C LEU A 442 -20.09 -3.67 -48.76
N THR A 443 -20.08 -2.50 -49.41
CA THR A 443 -19.53 -2.31 -50.76
C THR A 443 -18.09 -1.79 -50.79
N LEU A 444 -17.50 -1.37 -49.67
CA LEU A 444 -16.17 -0.71 -49.66
C LEU A 444 -15.10 -1.47 -48.86
N ASP A 445 -15.46 -2.32 -47.90
CA ASP A 445 -14.48 -3.10 -47.12
C ASP A 445 -14.20 -4.48 -47.74
N VAL A 446 -12.98 -4.67 -48.26
CA VAL A 446 -12.49 -5.93 -48.89
C VAL A 446 -11.83 -6.87 -47.86
N LYS A 447 -12.16 -6.76 -46.57
CA LYS A 447 -11.88 -7.81 -45.58
C LYS A 447 -13.16 -8.62 -45.39
N VAL A 448 -13.10 -9.91 -45.70
CA VAL A 448 -14.23 -10.84 -45.67
C VAL A 448 -14.96 -10.72 -44.32
N TRP A 449 -16.18 -10.18 -44.33
CA TRP A 449 -17.05 -10.15 -43.16
C TRP A 449 -17.31 -11.58 -42.68
N GLU A 450 -17.21 -11.83 -41.38
CA GLU A 450 -17.56 -13.15 -40.84
C GLU A 450 -19.02 -13.50 -41.20
N PRO A 451 -19.34 -14.77 -41.52
CA PRO A 451 -20.69 -15.18 -41.91
C PRO A 451 -21.78 -14.71 -40.94
N SER A 452 -21.49 -14.69 -39.62
CA SER A 452 -22.41 -14.21 -38.58
C SER A 452 -22.72 -12.72 -38.68
N ILE A 453 -21.77 -11.87 -39.10
CA ILE A 453 -22.01 -10.44 -39.31
C ILE A 453 -22.81 -10.19 -40.60
N VAL A 454 -22.51 -10.93 -41.66
CA VAL A 454 -23.28 -10.85 -42.91
C VAL A 454 -24.73 -11.26 -42.67
N GLU A 455 -24.93 -12.34 -41.90
CA GLU A 455 -26.26 -12.79 -41.51
C GLU A 455 -26.95 -11.78 -40.59
N LEU A 456 -26.24 -11.17 -39.62
CA LEU A 456 -26.77 -10.07 -38.79
C LEU A 456 -27.31 -8.91 -39.65
N PHE A 457 -26.52 -8.43 -40.63
CA PHE A 457 -26.96 -7.36 -41.52
C PHE A 457 -28.15 -7.77 -42.40
N ARG A 458 -28.22 -9.04 -42.82
CA ARG A 458 -29.33 -9.58 -43.59
C ARG A 458 -30.61 -9.71 -42.74
N THR A 459 -30.52 -10.21 -41.51
CA THR A 459 -31.65 -10.42 -40.60
C THR A 459 -32.24 -9.10 -40.10
N LEU A 460 -31.39 -8.13 -39.74
CA LEU A 460 -31.84 -6.79 -39.35
C LEU A 460 -32.40 -6.04 -40.56
N GLY A 461 -31.64 -5.97 -41.66
CA GLY A 461 -32.01 -5.29 -42.88
C GLY A 461 -31.86 -3.76 -42.80
N ASN A 462 -31.26 -3.17 -43.84
CA ASN A 462 -30.99 -1.73 -43.90
C ASN A 462 -32.24 -0.86 -43.73
N ALA A 463 -33.40 -1.31 -44.22
CA ALA A 463 -34.67 -0.60 -44.08
C ALA A 463 -35.13 -0.51 -42.61
N TYR A 464 -34.99 -1.59 -41.85
CA TYR A 464 -35.35 -1.61 -40.44
C TYR A 464 -34.37 -0.79 -39.59
N CYS A 465 -33.05 -0.97 -39.78
CA CYS A 465 -32.05 -0.16 -39.09
C CYS A 465 -32.27 1.34 -39.37
N ASN A 466 -32.52 1.72 -40.63
CA ASN A 466 -32.85 3.11 -40.95
C ASN A 466 -34.16 3.57 -40.28
N SER A 467 -35.19 2.71 -40.18
CA SER A 467 -36.42 3.08 -39.46
C SER A 467 -36.21 3.35 -37.96
N VAL A 468 -35.22 2.71 -37.33
CA VAL A 468 -34.86 2.95 -35.92
C VAL A 468 -34.11 4.29 -35.76
N TRP A 469 -33.14 4.55 -36.63
CA TRP A 469 -32.26 5.73 -36.54
C TRP A 469 -32.78 6.98 -37.27
N GLU A 470 -33.80 6.84 -38.11
CA GLU A 470 -34.43 7.90 -38.91
C GLU A 470 -35.95 7.93 -38.67
N GLY A 471 -36.44 7.37 -37.56
CA GLY A 471 -37.87 7.24 -37.27
C GLY A 471 -38.59 8.58 -37.12
N SER A 472 -37.90 9.60 -36.59
CA SER A 472 -38.41 10.96 -36.44
C SER A 472 -38.17 11.85 -37.67
N LEU A 473 -37.58 11.31 -38.75
CA LEU A 473 -37.47 12.06 -39.99
C LEU A 473 -38.87 12.18 -40.61
N PRO A 474 -39.33 13.38 -41.00
CA PRO A 474 -40.58 13.50 -41.73
C PRO A 474 -40.47 12.67 -43.00
N LYS A 475 -41.37 11.68 -43.14
CA LYS A 475 -41.55 11.00 -44.43
C LYS A 475 -41.87 12.09 -45.44
N ASN A 476 -41.21 12.02 -46.59
CA ASN A 476 -41.36 12.98 -47.67
C ASN A 476 -42.74 12.82 -48.35
N GLU A 477 -43.83 12.96 -47.59
CA GLU A 477 -45.16 13.22 -48.09
C GLU A 477 -45.35 14.73 -48.00
N ARG A 478 -45.38 15.36 -49.17
CA ARG A 478 -45.66 16.77 -49.34
C ARG A 478 -47.04 17.08 -48.75
N VAL A 479 -47.14 17.62 -47.55
CA VAL A 479 -48.30 18.41 -47.13
C VAL A 479 -47.86 19.51 -46.14
N ASP A 480 -47.99 20.73 -46.65
CA ASP A 480 -48.25 22.04 -46.05
C ASP A 480 -47.83 22.41 -44.62
N GLU A 481 -47.18 23.58 -44.60
CA GLU A 481 -46.75 24.39 -43.48
C GLU A 481 -47.84 24.61 -42.41
N SER A 482 -47.52 24.29 -41.15
CA SER A 482 -47.52 25.26 -40.05
C SER A 482 -47.24 24.62 -38.69
N ASN A 483 -46.24 25.19 -37.99
CA ASN A 483 -46.07 25.21 -36.54
C ASN A 483 -45.90 23.89 -35.76
N VAL A 484 -44.68 23.35 -35.74
CA VAL A 484 -44.06 22.81 -34.51
C VAL A 484 -42.56 23.15 -34.54
N ILE A 485 -42.05 23.77 -33.47
CA ILE A 485 -40.61 23.97 -33.25
C ILE A 485 -39.98 22.57 -33.08
N SER A 486 -39.36 22.05 -34.12
CA SER A 486 -38.53 20.84 -34.05
C SER A 486 -37.36 21.00 -35.01
N THR A 487 -36.15 20.82 -34.50
CA THR A 487 -34.88 21.00 -35.21
C THR A 487 -34.87 20.25 -36.55
N SER A 488 -35.02 20.97 -37.66
CA SER A 488 -35.18 20.42 -39.01
C SER A 488 -33.85 19.91 -39.58
N ILE A 489 -33.45 18.70 -39.17
CA ILE A 489 -32.32 17.97 -39.75
C ILE A 489 -32.84 17.14 -40.94
N THR A 490 -32.44 17.50 -42.17
CA THR A 490 -32.84 16.80 -43.41
C THR A 490 -31.76 15.84 -43.90
N LYS A 491 -32.16 14.72 -44.52
CA LYS A 491 -31.23 13.73 -45.06
C LYS A 491 -30.40 14.31 -46.23
N PRO A 492 -29.06 14.37 -46.13
CA PRO A 492 -28.22 15.02 -47.13
C PRO A 492 -28.14 14.21 -48.44
N CYS A 493 -28.04 14.92 -49.56
CA CYS A 493 -27.86 14.36 -50.91
C CYS A 493 -26.36 14.30 -51.30
N SER A 494 -26.05 13.59 -52.39
CA SER A 494 -24.66 13.41 -52.85
C SER A 494 -23.94 14.73 -53.15
N LYS A 495 -24.68 15.78 -53.54
CA LYS A 495 -24.16 17.11 -53.90
C LYS A 495 -23.93 18.05 -52.70
N ASP A 496 -24.35 17.67 -51.50
CA ASP A 496 -24.25 18.55 -50.34
C ASP A 496 -22.81 18.69 -49.82
N VAL A 497 -22.53 19.87 -49.27
CA VAL A 497 -21.24 20.24 -48.66
C VAL A 497 -20.93 19.30 -47.49
N ILE A 498 -19.65 18.95 -47.32
CA ILE A 498 -19.18 18.00 -46.29
C ILE A 498 -19.67 18.39 -44.88
N SER A 499 -19.70 19.68 -44.56
CA SER A 499 -20.18 20.18 -43.27
C SER A 499 -21.66 19.86 -42.99
N HIS A 500 -22.52 19.78 -44.01
CA HIS A 500 -23.91 19.35 -43.83
C HIS A 500 -24.03 17.85 -43.61
N LYS A 501 -23.20 17.04 -44.28
CA LYS A 501 -23.13 15.59 -44.08
C LYS A 501 -22.62 15.27 -42.66
N GLU A 502 -21.62 16.02 -42.19
CA GLU A 502 -21.08 15.91 -40.83
C GLU A 502 -22.12 16.27 -39.76
N LYS A 503 -22.86 17.38 -39.93
CA LYS A 503 -23.97 17.74 -39.03
C LYS A 503 -25.05 16.65 -38.95
N TYR A 504 -25.41 16.05 -40.08
CA TYR A 504 -26.37 14.93 -40.11
C TYR A 504 -25.84 13.69 -39.39
N ILE A 505 -24.57 13.34 -39.58
CA ILE A 505 -23.92 12.19 -38.92
C ILE A 505 -23.87 12.39 -37.40
N ASN A 506 -23.46 13.59 -36.95
CA ASN A 506 -23.43 13.92 -35.52
C ASN A 506 -24.84 13.87 -34.91
N ALA A 507 -25.84 14.46 -35.56
CA ALA A 507 -27.21 14.41 -35.06
C ALA A 507 -27.80 12.99 -35.02
N LYS A 508 -27.45 12.14 -36.01
CA LYS A 508 -27.96 10.76 -36.12
C LYS A 508 -27.30 9.80 -35.14
N TYR A 509 -25.97 9.78 -35.06
CA TYR A 509 -25.22 8.75 -34.32
C TYR A 509 -24.64 9.23 -32.99
N VAL A 510 -24.34 10.52 -32.84
CA VAL A 510 -23.73 11.09 -31.62
C VAL A 510 -24.81 11.63 -30.68
N GLU A 511 -25.69 12.50 -31.19
CA GLU A 511 -26.74 13.14 -30.39
C GLU A 511 -28.04 12.32 -30.33
N LYS A 512 -28.17 11.28 -31.17
CA LYS A 512 -29.33 10.37 -31.28
C LYS A 512 -30.68 11.08 -31.39
N LEU A 513 -30.72 12.28 -31.99
CA LEU A 513 -31.91 13.15 -32.04
C LEU A 513 -33.03 12.62 -32.95
N LEU A 514 -32.70 11.71 -33.87
CA LEU A 514 -33.61 11.20 -34.91
C LEU A 514 -34.29 9.86 -34.54
N ILE A 515 -34.00 9.34 -33.34
CA ILE A 515 -34.57 8.09 -32.82
C ILE A 515 -35.89 8.39 -32.09
N ILE A 516 -36.94 7.60 -32.36
CA ILE A 516 -38.20 7.69 -31.62
C ILE A 516 -37.98 7.08 -30.22
N ARG A 517 -38.11 7.90 -29.17
CA ARG A 517 -38.05 7.46 -27.78
C ARG A 517 -39.48 7.27 -27.28
N ASP A 518 -39.85 6.05 -26.90
CA ASP A 518 -41.16 5.77 -26.30
C ASP A 518 -41.34 6.59 -25.01
N GLU A 519 -42.39 7.41 -24.93
CA GLU A 519 -42.77 8.14 -23.72
C GLU A 519 -43.15 7.14 -22.61
N MET A 520 -42.59 7.34 -21.40
CA MET A 520 -42.83 6.49 -20.23
C MET A 520 -44.32 6.45 -19.88
N GLN A 521 -45.04 5.41 -20.32
CA GLN A 521 -46.36 5.09 -19.78
C GLN A 521 -46.24 4.28 -18.48
N PRO A 522 -47.07 4.55 -17.45
CA PRO A 522 -47.03 3.80 -16.20
C PRO A 522 -47.52 2.37 -16.45
N GLY A 523 -46.63 1.38 -16.33
CA GLY A 523 -46.93 -0.05 -16.53
C GLY A 523 -45.99 -0.80 -17.47
N VAL A 524 -45.08 -0.11 -18.17
CA VAL A 524 -44.07 -0.75 -19.03
C VAL A 524 -42.86 -1.18 -18.19
N LEU A 525 -42.48 -2.45 -18.31
CA LEU A 525 -41.31 -3.05 -17.65
C LEU A 525 -40.03 -2.25 -17.99
N PRO A 526 -39.06 -2.12 -17.07
CA PRO A 526 -37.80 -1.41 -17.33
C PRO A 526 -37.12 -1.89 -18.63
N LYS A 527 -36.44 -0.99 -19.35
CA LYS A 527 -35.69 -1.33 -20.59
C LYS A 527 -34.66 -2.44 -20.37
N SER A 528 -34.08 -2.51 -19.16
CA SER A 528 -33.22 -3.60 -18.71
C SER A 528 -33.95 -4.93 -18.58
N THR A 529 -35.23 -4.98 -18.25
CA THR A 529 -35.99 -6.23 -18.20
C THR A 529 -36.48 -6.66 -19.59
N ASN A 530 -36.80 -5.70 -20.46
CA ASN A 530 -37.24 -5.97 -21.84
C ASN A 530 -36.14 -6.57 -22.71
N ILE A 531 -34.87 -6.17 -22.56
CA ILE A 531 -33.78 -6.78 -23.33
C ILE A 531 -33.59 -8.25 -22.94
N TRP A 532 -33.75 -8.60 -21.67
CA TRP A 532 -33.66 -9.98 -21.18
C TRP A 532 -34.77 -10.84 -21.76
N GLN A 533 -36.00 -10.33 -21.79
CA GLN A 533 -37.13 -11.03 -22.42
C GLN A 533 -36.93 -11.15 -23.93
N ALA A 534 -36.45 -10.11 -24.60
CA ALA A 534 -36.19 -10.11 -26.04
C ALA A 534 -35.12 -11.14 -26.44
N VAL A 535 -34.01 -11.22 -25.69
CA VAL A 535 -32.97 -12.26 -25.88
C VAL A 535 -33.51 -13.65 -25.61
N LYS A 536 -34.31 -13.83 -24.55
CA LYS A 536 -34.95 -15.12 -24.24
C LYS A 536 -35.89 -15.61 -25.35
N THR A 537 -36.59 -14.68 -26.01
CA THR A 537 -37.49 -14.98 -27.15
C THR A 537 -36.79 -14.95 -28.52
N ASP A 538 -35.46 -14.78 -28.56
CA ASP A 538 -34.64 -14.67 -29.77
C ASP A 538 -35.08 -13.54 -30.74
N ASN A 539 -35.58 -12.43 -30.20
CA ASN A 539 -36.05 -11.30 -31.00
C ASN A 539 -34.92 -10.29 -31.28
N LEU A 540 -34.09 -10.59 -32.29
CA LEU A 540 -32.93 -9.79 -32.69
C LEU A 540 -33.25 -8.33 -33.00
N ARG A 541 -34.41 -8.06 -33.62
CA ARG A 541 -34.84 -6.72 -34.01
C ARG A 541 -35.15 -5.87 -32.78
N GLU A 542 -35.89 -6.41 -31.83
CA GLU A 542 -36.21 -5.71 -30.59
C GLU A 542 -34.96 -5.49 -29.72
N VAL A 543 -34.04 -6.45 -29.68
CA VAL A 543 -32.74 -6.26 -29.02
C VAL A 543 -31.96 -5.10 -29.67
N TYR A 544 -31.84 -5.07 -31.00
CA TYR A 544 -31.19 -3.97 -31.71
C TYR A 544 -31.86 -2.61 -31.45
N ARG A 545 -33.19 -2.56 -31.44
CA ARG A 545 -33.97 -1.34 -31.14
C ARG A 545 -33.69 -0.83 -29.73
N LEU A 546 -33.75 -1.71 -28.73
CA LEU A 546 -33.49 -1.37 -27.34
C LEU A 546 -32.05 -0.90 -27.12
N LEU A 547 -31.08 -1.50 -27.80
CA LEU A 547 -29.67 -1.09 -27.75
C LEU A 547 -29.44 0.29 -28.41
N ALA A 548 -30.08 0.56 -29.55
CA ALA A 548 -29.97 1.85 -30.22
C ALA A 548 -30.58 3.01 -29.41
N ILE A 549 -31.75 2.78 -28.78
CA ILE A 549 -32.49 3.79 -28.00
C ILE A 549 -31.81 4.12 -26.66
N SER A 550 -31.03 3.19 -26.10
CA SER A 550 -30.55 3.30 -24.72
C SER A 550 -29.26 4.11 -24.62
N ASP A 551 -29.24 5.06 -23.68
CA ASP A 551 -28.07 5.93 -23.41
C ASP A 551 -27.18 5.36 -22.27
N THR A 552 -27.62 4.29 -21.61
CA THR A 552 -26.88 3.57 -20.55
C THR A 552 -26.42 2.19 -21.04
N ASN A 553 -25.38 1.62 -20.40
CA ASN A 553 -24.82 0.31 -20.75
C ASN A 553 -25.75 -0.84 -20.30
N ILE A 554 -26.89 -1.00 -20.98
CA ILE A 554 -27.90 -2.02 -20.69
C ILE A 554 -27.37 -3.44 -20.99
N VAL A 555 -26.38 -3.56 -21.88
CA VAL A 555 -25.80 -4.84 -22.33
C VAL A 555 -25.14 -5.61 -21.20
N ASN A 556 -24.51 -4.90 -20.26
CA ASN A 556 -23.77 -5.46 -19.13
C ASN A 556 -24.59 -5.55 -17.84
N THR A 557 -25.93 -5.39 -17.91
CA THR A 557 -26.81 -5.60 -16.76
C THR A 557 -26.82 -7.06 -16.34
N THR A 558 -26.76 -7.31 -15.03
CA THR A 558 -26.96 -8.66 -14.51
C THR A 558 -28.44 -8.96 -14.31
N PHE A 559 -28.79 -10.24 -14.20
CA PHE A 559 -30.16 -10.67 -13.93
C PHE A 559 -30.71 -10.01 -12.66
N ASP A 560 -29.87 -9.85 -11.64
CA ASP A 560 -30.22 -9.27 -10.34
C ASP A 560 -30.50 -7.76 -10.45
N ASP A 561 -29.81 -7.07 -11.35
CA ASP A 561 -30.03 -5.64 -11.64
C ASP A 561 -31.33 -5.42 -12.43
N ALA A 562 -31.73 -6.39 -13.27
CA ALA A 562 -32.90 -6.30 -14.15
C ALA A 562 -34.20 -6.74 -13.48
N PHE A 563 -34.11 -7.58 -12.43
CA PHE A 563 -35.24 -8.13 -11.69
C PHE A 563 -34.97 -7.96 -10.18
N SER A 564 -35.40 -6.85 -9.58
CA SER A 564 -35.27 -6.63 -8.12
C SER A 564 -36.01 -7.74 -7.34
N ILE A 565 -35.29 -8.63 -6.66
CA ILE A 565 -35.88 -9.68 -5.83
C ILE A 565 -36.08 -9.15 -4.40
N GLU A 566 -37.21 -8.50 -4.15
CA GLU A 566 -37.99 -8.78 -2.95
C GLU A 566 -38.89 -9.99 -3.29
N PHE A 567 -39.03 -10.95 -2.37
CA PHE A 567 -39.64 -12.29 -2.53
C PHE A 567 -38.73 -13.40 -3.09
N TYR A 568 -37.89 -13.97 -2.23
CA TYR A 568 -38.00 -15.35 -1.72
C TYR A 568 -37.08 -15.48 -0.47
N HIS A 569 -37.72 -15.68 0.69
CA HIS A 569 -37.21 -15.95 2.06
C HIS A 569 -35.95 -16.83 2.13
N HIS A 570 -34.88 -16.53 2.89
CA HIS A 570 -34.65 -16.27 4.34
C HIS A 570 -33.95 -17.47 5.02
N ALA A 571 -32.90 -17.14 5.79
CA ALA A 571 -32.68 -17.61 7.15
C ALA A 571 -32.78 -19.13 7.41
N VAL A 572 -31.64 -19.80 7.30
CA VAL A 572 -31.14 -20.73 8.32
C VAL A 572 -29.63 -20.47 8.41
N ASP A 573 -29.06 -20.49 9.60
CA ASP A 573 -27.63 -20.20 9.94
C ASP A 573 -27.31 -18.77 10.39
N ALA A 574 -28.28 -18.10 11.04
CA ALA A 574 -27.99 -17.07 12.02
C ALA A 574 -28.08 -17.66 13.44
N GLN A 575 -27.10 -18.50 13.80
CA GLN A 575 -26.73 -18.84 15.18
C GLN A 575 -25.31 -19.42 15.14
N ASP A 576 -24.29 -18.56 15.07
CA ASP A 576 -23.23 -18.51 16.08
C ASP A 576 -22.14 -17.45 15.79
N SER A 577 -21.86 -16.67 16.83
CA SER A 577 -20.63 -15.94 17.18
C SER A 577 -20.02 -14.88 16.24
N SER A 578 -20.19 -13.62 16.70
CA SER A 578 -19.19 -12.54 16.90
C SER A 578 -18.34 -11.98 15.75
N LEU A 579 -18.53 -10.65 15.56
CA LEU A 579 -17.55 -9.61 15.19
C LEU A 579 -16.40 -9.98 14.22
N ASP A 580 -16.46 -9.48 12.99
CA ASP A 580 -15.54 -8.40 12.59
C ASP A 580 -15.94 -7.76 11.25
N SER A 581 -15.87 -6.43 11.22
CA SER A 581 -15.98 -5.61 10.01
C SER A 581 -14.63 -5.58 9.32
N HIS A 582 -14.47 -6.19 8.13
CA HIS A 582 -13.63 -5.73 7.01
C HIS A 582 -13.63 -6.77 5.86
N LYS A 583 -13.71 -6.28 4.62
CA LYS A 583 -13.59 -6.96 3.30
C LYS A 583 -14.80 -7.78 2.85
N GLU A 584 -15.58 -7.21 1.93
CA GLU A 584 -16.42 -7.98 0.99
C GLU A 584 -15.50 -8.77 0.04
N GLU A 585 -14.92 -9.86 0.53
CA GLU A 585 -14.44 -10.93 -0.34
C GLU A 585 -15.68 -11.62 -0.92
N ARG A 586 -15.90 -11.49 -2.23
CA ARG A 586 -16.85 -12.31 -2.99
C ARG A 586 -16.48 -13.78 -2.76
N LYS A 587 -17.10 -14.41 -1.76
CA LYS A 587 -16.95 -15.84 -1.47
C LYS A 587 -17.21 -16.62 -2.76
N GLN A 588 -16.20 -17.31 -3.27
CA GLN A 588 -16.33 -18.18 -4.43
C GLN A 588 -17.20 -19.37 -4.01
N TYR A 589 -18.46 -19.37 -4.44
CA TYR A 589 -19.39 -20.45 -4.18
C TYR A 589 -19.21 -21.55 -5.24
N ASP A 590 -18.81 -22.73 -4.78
CA ASP A 590 -18.74 -23.95 -5.59
C ASP A 590 -20.08 -24.15 -6.33
N PRO A 591 -20.07 -24.31 -7.67
CA PRO A 591 -21.27 -24.61 -8.44
C PRO A 591 -22.08 -25.77 -7.85
N SER A 592 -21.46 -26.77 -7.23
CA SER A 592 -22.16 -27.93 -6.65
C SER A 592 -22.90 -27.65 -5.33
N ALA A 593 -22.61 -26.52 -4.68
CA ALA A 593 -23.18 -26.13 -3.37
C ALA A 593 -24.43 -25.24 -3.49
N CYS A 594 -24.85 -24.86 -4.71
CA CYS A 594 -26.01 -24.00 -4.90
C CYS A 594 -27.32 -24.72 -4.55
N GLN A 595 -28.06 -24.21 -3.55
CA GLN A 595 -29.33 -24.81 -3.12
C GLN A 595 -30.37 -24.91 -4.26
N ARG A 596 -30.34 -24.02 -5.27
CA ARG A 596 -31.23 -24.09 -6.46
C ARG A 596 -30.95 -25.28 -7.39
N ILE A 597 -29.78 -25.93 -7.29
CA ILE A 597 -29.41 -27.11 -8.10
C ILE A 597 -29.96 -28.40 -7.48
N LYS A 598 -30.37 -28.37 -6.20
CA LYS A 598 -31.02 -29.54 -5.59
C LYS A 598 -32.47 -29.74 -6.07
N ASP A 599 -33.18 -28.66 -6.41
CA ASP A 599 -34.59 -28.73 -6.83
C ASP A 599 -34.75 -28.78 -8.36
N SER A 600 -33.73 -28.37 -9.10
CA SER A 600 -33.63 -28.47 -10.55
C SER A 600 -32.42 -29.34 -10.87
N HIS A 601 -32.62 -30.55 -11.41
CA HIS A 601 -31.58 -31.49 -11.84
C HIS A 601 -30.59 -30.95 -12.91
N ASP A 602 -30.54 -29.63 -13.12
CA ASP A 602 -29.64 -28.94 -14.01
C ASP A 602 -28.94 -27.73 -13.33
N PRO A 603 -27.60 -27.73 -13.20
CA PRO A 603 -26.76 -26.59 -12.79
C PRO A 603 -26.92 -25.32 -13.66
N ARG A 604 -27.66 -25.42 -14.76
CA ARG A 604 -27.93 -24.36 -15.73
C ARG A 604 -29.03 -23.37 -15.32
N ASN A 605 -29.74 -23.60 -14.21
CA ASN A 605 -30.90 -22.78 -13.81
C ASN A 605 -30.63 -21.68 -12.77
N CYS A 606 -29.40 -21.53 -12.27
CA CYS A 606 -29.04 -20.37 -11.46
C CYS A 606 -28.72 -19.17 -12.37
N LEU A 607 -29.66 -18.23 -12.49
CA LEU A 607 -29.51 -16.98 -13.25
C LEU A 607 -28.83 -15.85 -12.45
N GLN A 608 -28.45 -16.10 -11.19
CA GLN A 608 -27.85 -15.11 -10.30
C GLN A 608 -26.52 -14.60 -10.88
N GLY A 609 -26.34 -13.28 -10.95
CA GLY A 609 -25.15 -12.65 -11.53
C GLY A 609 -24.92 -12.91 -13.03
N CYS A 610 -25.79 -13.65 -13.72
CA CYS A 610 -25.67 -13.84 -15.17
C CYS A 610 -25.90 -12.51 -15.89
N SER A 611 -25.22 -12.32 -17.02
CA SER A 611 -25.43 -11.18 -17.93
C SER A 611 -26.28 -11.55 -19.13
N VAL A 612 -26.72 -10.55 -19.90
CA VAL A 612 -27.44 -10.76 -21.17
C VAL A 612 -26.63 -11.63 -22.15
N LEU A 613 -25.30 -11.51 -22.13
CA LEU A 613 -24.42 -12.33 -22.96
C LEU A 613 -24.39 -13.81 -22.51
N HIS A 614 -24.49 -14.08 -21.21
CA HIS A 614 -24.63 -15.45 -20.70
C HIS A 614 -25.93 -16.09 -21.20
N LEU A 615 -27.04 -15.34 -21.15
CA LEU A 615 -28.32 -15.79 -21.66
C LEU A 615 -28.29 -16.05 -23.18
N ALA A 616 -27.66 -15.16 -23.96
CA ALA A 616 -27.50 -15.36 -25.40
C ALA A 616 -26.66 -16.61 -25.73
N CYS A 617 -25.62 -16.89 -24.94
CA CYS A 617 -24.83 -18.12 -25.05
C CYS A 617 -25.67 -19.37 -24.71
N GLN A 618 -26.59 -19.25 -23.76
CA GLN A 618 -27.54 -20.31 -23.41
C GLN A 618 -28.56 -20.59 -24.51
N CYS A 619 -29.07 -19.54 -25.16
CA CYS A 619 -29.99 -19.65 -26.30
C CYS A 619 -29.30 -20.20 -27.57
N GLY A 620 -27.98 -20.09 -27.67
CA GLY A 620 -27.19 -20.71 -28.73
C GLY A 620 -27.22 -19.99 -30.09
N ASN A 621 -27.73 -18.75 -30.15
CA ASN A 621 -27.80 -17.98 -31.40
C ASN A 621 -26.51 -17.12 -31.60
N PRO A 622 -25.64 -17.46 -32.58
CA PRO A 622 -24.40 -16.72 -32.82
C PRO A 622 -24.63 -15.28 -33.33
N VAL A 623 -25.76 -15.02 -33.99
CA VAL A 623 -26.11 -13.68 -34.50
C VAL A 623 -26.49 -12.75 -33.34
N MET A 624 -27.19 -13.28 -32.33
CA MET A 624 -27.52 -12.54 -31.11
C MET A 624 -26.26 -12.21 -30.30
N VAL A 625 -25.35 -13.17 -30.15
CA VAL A 625 -24.05 -12.98 -29.48
C VAL A 625 -23.21 -11.92 -30.22
N GLU A 626 -23.16 -11.99 -31.55
CA GLU A 626 -22.46 -11.00 -32.38
C GLU A 626 -23.04 -9.59 -32.20
N LEU A 627 -24.37 -9.47 -32.18
CA LEU A 627 -25.05 -8.20 -31.94
C LEU A 627 -24.66 -7.61 -30.57
N LEU A 628 -24.69 -8.41 -29.50
CA LEU A 628 -24.34 -7.93 -28.15
C LEU A 628 -22.86 -7.52 -28.04
N LEU A 629 -21.94 -8.28 -28.66
CA LEU A 629 -20.51 -7.95 -28.67
C LEU A 629 -20.22 -6.64 -29.42
N GLN A 630 -20.96 -6.36 -30.51
CA GLN A 630 -20.82 -5.09 -31.24
C GLN A 630 -21.22 -3.86 -30.42
N PHE A 631 -22.07 -4.03 -29.40
CA PHE A 631 -22.48 -2.99 -28.45
C PHE A 631 -21.72 -3.05 -27.12
N SER A 632 -20.48 -3.55 -27.14
CA SER A 632 -19.55 -3.56 -25.98
C SER A 632 -19.99 -4.44 -24.80
N ALA A 633 -20.63 -5.58 -25.07
CA ALA A 633 -20.80 -6.63 -24.06
C ALA A 633 -19.45 -7.11 -23.54
N ASP A 634 -19.29 -7.21 -22.22
CA ASP A 634 -18.09 -7.79 -21.61
C ASP A 634 -18.09 -9.31 -21.83
N ILE A 635 -17.20 -9.75 -22.73
CA ILE A 635 -17.02 -11.15 -23.12
C ILE A 635 -16.52 -12.05 -21.98
N ASN A 636 -15.91 -11.47 -20.95
CA ASN A 636 -15.30 -12.18 -19.84
C ASN A 636 -16.05 -11.98 -18.50
N MET A 637 -17.26 -11.40 -18.53
CA MET A 637 -18.08 -11.19 -17.34
C MET A 637 -18.32 -12.52 -16.60
N ARG A 638 -18.29 -12.51 -15.28
CA ARG A 638 -18.44 -13.72 -14.46
C ARG A 638 -19.80 -13.74 -13.76
N ASP A 639 -20.49 -14.86 -13.84
CA ASP A 639 -21.72 -15.11 -13.07
C ASP A 639 -21.44 -15.35 -11.57
N PHE A 640 -22.49 -15.59 -10.77
CA PHE A 640 -22.36 -15.86 -9.34
C PHE A 640 -21.49 -17.08 -9.01
N HIS A 641 -21.35 -18.02 -9.94
CA HIS A 641 -20.49 -19.20 -9.82
C HIS A 641 -19.12 -18.99 -10.46
N GLY A 642 -18.74 -17.75 -10.79
CA GLY A 642 -17.46 -17.42 -11.40
C GLY A 642 -17.31 -17.87 -12.85
N ARG A 643 -18.36 -18.41 -13.49
CA ARG A 643 -18.35 -18.91 -14.87
C ARG A 643 -18.45 -17.74 -15.85
N THR A 644 -17.70 -17.80 -16.95
CA THR A 644 -17.80 -16.84 -18.05
C THR A 644 -18.78 -17.31 -19.13
N PRO A 645 -19.20 -16.46 -20.10
CA PRO A 645 -20.01 -16.90 -21.23
C PRO A 645 -19.41 -18.07 -22.01
N LEU A 646 -18.07 -18.16 -22.07
CA LEU A 646 -17.34 -19.30 -22.64
C LEU A 646 -17.60 -20.60 -21.86
N HIS A 647 -17.62 -20.57 -20.53
CA HIS A 647 -17.94 -21.74 -19.70
C HIS A 647 -19.37 -22.23 -19.94
N HIS A 648 -20.32 -21.32 -20.20
CA HIS A 648 -21.70 -21.68 -20.55
C HIS A 648 -21.76 -22.37 -21.92
N CYS A 649 -21.05 -21.88 -22.94
CA CYS A 649 -20.96 -22.54 -24.24
C CYS A 649 -20.39 -23.96 -24.14
N ILE A 650 -19.34 -24.14 -23.34
CA ILE A 650 -18.70 -25.44 -23.09
C ILE A 650 -19.64 -26.38 -22.32
N SER A 651 -20.33 -25.87 -21.30
CA SER A 651 -21.28 -26.65 -20.50
C SER A 651 -22.49 -27.14 -21.32
N ILE A 652 -22.86 -26.40 -22.36
CA ILE A 652 -23.95 -26.75 -23.30
C ILE A 652 -23.45 -27.70 -24.41
N GLY A 653 -22.14 -27.74 -24.66
CA GLY A 653 -21.55 -28.49 -25.77
C GLY A 653 -21.65 -27.75 -27.12
N ASN A 654 -21.81 -26.43 -27.12
CA ASN A 654 -21.89 -25.64 -28.34
C ASN A 654 -20.49 -25.21 -28.82
N SER A 655 -19.75 -26.14 -29.42
CA SER A 655 -18.40 -25.91 -29.96
C SER A 655 -18.32 -24.75 -30.97
N PRO A 656 -19.27 -24.60 -31.92
CA PRO A 656 -19.25 -23.46 -32.85
C PRO A 656 -19.31 -22.09 -32.15
N LEU A 657 -20.17 -21.96 -31.12
CA LEU A 657 -20.31 -20.71 -30.38
C LEU A 657 -19.12 -20.43 -29.46
N ALA A 658 -18.54 -21.48 -28.86
CA ALA A 658 -17.31 -21.37 -28.08
C ALA A 658 -16.14 -20.87 -28.96
N LYS A 659 -15.97 -21.42 -30.17
CA LYS A 659 -14.98 -20.93 -31.15
C LYS A 659 -15.23 -19.47 -31.54
N HIS A 660 -16.49 -19.08 -31.71
CA HIS A 660 -16.87 -17.68 -32.01
C HIS A 660 -16.42 -16.72 -30.89
N LEU A 661 -16.68 -17.04 -29.63
CA LEU A 661 -16.23 -16.23 -28.49
C LEU A 661 -14.70 -16.15 -28.38
N LEU A 662 -14.00 -17.26 -28.60
CA LEU A 662 -12.53 -17.29 -28.55
C LEU A 662 -11.90 -16.40 -29.63
N ARG A 663 -12.43 -16.43 -30.86
CA ARG A 663 -11.99 -15.54 -31.95
C ARG A 663 -12.25 -14.05 -31.66
N ARG A 664 -13.21 -13.76 -30.77
CA ARG A 664 -13.56 -12.39 -30.32
C ARG A 664 -12.86 -11.97 -29.02
N GLY A 665 -11.90 -12.75 -28.53
CA GLY A 665 -11.04 -12.38 -27.39
C GLY A 665 -11.53 -12.87 -26.02
N ALA A 666 -12.36 -13.93 -25.97
CA ALA A 666 -12.68 -14.60 -24.72
C ALA A 666 -11.43 -15.26 -24.12
N ARG A 667 -11.20 -15.08 -22.82
CA ARG A 667 -10.03 -15.63 -22.11
C ARG A 667 -10.35 -17.02 -21.59
N SER A 668 -9.66 -18.04 -22.10
CA SER A 668 -9.86 -19.43 -21.64
C SER A 668 -9.25 -19.69 -20.24
N THR A 669 -8.26 -18.87 -19.86
CA THR A 669 -7.51 -18.94 -18.59
C THR A 669 -8.32 -18.58 -17.34
N ILE A 670 -9.50 -17.97 -17.48
CA ILE A 670 -10.33 -17.59 -16.33
C ILE A 670 -10.90 -18.86 -15.70
N LYS A 671 -10.73 -18.98 -14.39
CA LYS A 671 -11.24 -20.12 -13.61
C LYS A 671 -12.64 -19.84 -13.09
N ASP A 672 -13.52 -20.83 -13.14
CA ASP A 672 -14.83 -20.79 -12.49
C ASP A 672 -14.74 -21.00 -10.97
N GLY A 673 -15.87 -20.98 -10.27
CA GLY A 673 -15.98 -21.15 -8.82
C GLY A 673 -15.59 -22.54 -8.31
N GLY A 674 -15.42 -23.51 -9.20
CA GLY A 674 -14.81 -24.81 -8.90
C GLY A 674 -13.29 -24.84 -9.12
N GLY A 675 -12.69 -23.71 -9.50
CA GLY A 675 -11.25 -23.60 -9.78
C GLY A 675 -10.82 -24.15 -11.14
N LEU A 676 -11.79 -24.51 -12.01
CA LEU A 676 -11.53 -25.08 -13.33
C LEU A 676 -11.58 -23.99 -14.39
N SER A 677 -10.60 -23.98 -15.29
CA SER A 677 -10.60 -23.19 -16.52
C SER A 677 -11.58 -23.74 -17.56
N ALA A 678 -11.81 -22.98 -18.63
CA ALA A 678 -12.67 -23.39 -19.73
C ALA A 678 -12.21 -24.75 -20.34
N LEU A 679 -10.90 -24.94 -20.51
CA LEU A 679 -10.32 -26.18 -21.02
C LEU A 679 -10.52 -27.36 -20.04
N GLU A 680 -10.20 -27.17 -18.76
CA GLU A 680 -10.35 -28.21 -17.75
C GLU A 680 -11.82 -28.65 -17.60
N ARG A 681 -12.76 -27.71 -17.68
CA ARG A 681 -14.20 -27.98 -17.67
C ARG A 681 -14.66 -28.73 -18.92
N ALA A 682 -14.10 -28.43 -20.09
CA ALA A 682 -14.38 -29.18 -21.32
C ALA A 682 -13.91 -30.64 -21.21
N MET A 683 -12.73 -30.88 -20.62
CA MET A 683 -12.18 -32.22 -20.40
C MET A 683 -13.00 -33.04 -19.38
N GLU A 684 -13.54 -32.40 -18.32
CA GLU A 684 -14.41 -33.05 -17.35
C GLU A 684 -15.71 -33.58 -17.98
N LYS A 685 -16.25 -32.88 -18.99
CA LYS A 685 -17.50 -33.24 -19.67
C LYS A 685 -17.33 -34.35 -20.72
N GLY A 686 -16.12 -34.62 -21.19
CA GLY A 686 -15.81 -35.64 -22.19
C GLY A 686 -14.62 -35.25 -23.09
N ALA A 687 -14.20 -36.15 -23.97
CA ALA A 687 -13.15 -35.84 -24.94
C ALA A 687 -13.64 -34.76 -25.92
N ILE A 688 -12.87 -33.68 -26.08
CA ILE A 688 -13.13 -32.64 -27.07
C ILE A 688 -12.97 -33.27 -28.45
N THR A 689 -14.08 -33.42 -29.18
CA THR A 689 -14.09 -34.02 -30.53
C THR A 689 -13.69 -33.02 -31.63
N ASP A 690 -13.64 -31.72 -31.31
CA ASP A 690 -13.30 -30.63 -32.22
C ASP A 690 -11.87 -30.16 -31.97
N GLU A 691 -10.92 -30.63 -32.79
CA GLU A 691 -9.49 -30.31 -32.69
C GLU A 691 -9.22 -28.80 -32.72
N GLU A 692 -10.03 -28.04 -33.49
CA GLU A 692 -9.89 -26.58 -33.58
C GLU A 692 -10.28 -25.89 -32.27
N LEU A 693 -11.33 -26.38 -31.60
CA LEU A 693 -11.73 -25.86 -30.29
C LEU A 693 -10.66 -26.17 -29.22
N PHE A 694 -10.04 -27.36 -29.28
CA PHE A 694 -8.96 -27.74 -28.36
C PHE A 694 -7.75 -26.80 -28.50
N ILE A 695 -7.31 -26.52 -29.73
CA ILE A 695 -6.20 -25.61 -30.00
C ILE A 695 -6.53 -24.21 -29.46
N LEU A 696 -7.70 -23.67 -29.80
CA LEU A 696 -8.12 -22.34 -29.35
C LEU A 696 -8.21 -22.22 -27.82
N LEU A 697 -8.68 -23.26 -27.12
CA LEU A 697 -8.71 -23.29 -25.66
C LEU A 697 -7.33 -23.48 -25.02
N SER A 698 -6.33 -23.96 -25.76
CA SER A 698 -4.95 -24.10 -25.26
C SER A 698 -4.07 -22.87 -25.52
N GLU A 699 -4.39 -22.07 -26.54
CA GLU A 699 -3.59 -20.93 -26.98
C GLU A 699 -4.09 -19.55 -26.48
N SER A 700 -5.30 -19.47 -25.90
CA SER A 700 -5.97 -18.23 -25.47
C SER A 700 -6.07 -18.06 -23.96
#